data_AF-M1B681-F1
#
_entry.id   AF-M1B681-F1
#
_cell.length_a   1.000
_cell.length_b   1.000
_cell.length_c   1.000
_cell.angle_alpha   90.00
_cell.angle_beta   90.00
_cell.angle_gamma   90.00
#
_symmetry.space_group_name_H-M   'P 1'
#
loop_
_entity.id
_entity.type
_entity.pdbx_description
1 polymer ?
#
loop_
_entity_poly.entity_id
_entity_poly.type
_entity_poly.pdbx_seq_one_letter_code
_entity_poly.pdbx_strand_id
1 'polypeptide(L)'
;MNLKWFVFVFLCFIEQSSEETDEVKIGAIFSFGTTNGKVAKIAMEAAVQDVNSDPSLLGGRKLALTLHDSNYSGFLGIIGAVIGPQSSVIAHVLSHLVNQLHVPLLSFTALDPTLSPLQYPYFIQTAPNDLFLMTAVADMISYFQYREVVAIFSDDDQGKNSITALGDKLAERRCKISYKAILPPQPISSRDLIVDQLVKVTSMESRVIVLHTLSITGLKVFEIAHDLGMMTSEYVWIATSWLSSTLDSTSVSPKVATSIQGALTLRSHTPDSSKKRAFYSRWNKLSNGSIALNVYGLYAYDTVWMIAHALKEFFDHGGKITYSNDSNLNSFAGKAMNLAALSIFDGGNQLLSNILKTNMTGVSGPIAFNPDRSMPRPSFDVLNVAGKGLMRQIGYWCNYSGLSVVPPESLYAKPANRSSSTQLLDQVIWPGKTTKRPRGWIFPDNGRPLRIGVPRRVSYKAFVSEEEGSGVVRGYSIDVFLAALKCLPYPVPHKFIMFGDGHKNPSYSQLVNMITANVFDAAVGDITIVTNRTKILDFSQPYADSGLVVVVHVKKIRSIAWAFLRPFTPLTWGVIAVFCLVVGTVVWTLEHKFNDEFRGPPKKQMVTILWFSFSTIFGAPRENTVSTLGRIVLLIWLFVILIITSSYTASLTSFLTVQQLSSSIQGIESLVTSNDAIGYQVGSFAENYLFEEVNIAKSRLVPLGSPEEYADALEQGRVAAVVDERPYVDLFLSTYCGFQKVGPEFTKSGWGFAFPRDSPLAIDMSTAILQLSENGELEKIHKKWLNRKVCGGQSSAADSEQLPLKSFWGLFLISGVTCCFALLVYFCLMLHQFKQHFPELTHGSTSRTRISHSSGINKIVVAMAVLCQSPLNLKLITSSSSSSRNRTANPSFRLNLSAHSRSEPSPVFTSVKSFAPATVANLGPGFDFLGCAVDGIGDFVTLRLDPNVHPGEVSISDISGAGKKLRRNPRWNCAGIAAISVMKMLNIRSVGLTLSLHKGLPLGSGLGSSAASAAAAAVAGKRLFGRPLTLTDLVLAGLDSESKVSGYHADNVAPAIMGGFVLIRSYHPLELIQLNFPHEKDLFFVLANPEFEAPTKKMREALPQEITMSHHIWNCSQAGALVASVLLGDVSGFGKALSSDKIVEPRRTPLIPGMEGVKKAAMEAGAFGCTISGAGPTAVAVTDNEETGREIGQRMVEAFLEHGKLKALAMVKKLDRIGARLVSSQPI
;
A
#
# COMPACT_ATOMS: atom_id res chain seq x y z
N MET A 1 -40.19 9.78 -30.61
CA MET A 1 -40.66 9.72 -32.03
C MET A 1 -41.50 8.46 -32.18
N ASN A 2 -42.68 8.54 -32.80
CA ASN A 2 -43.72 7.51 -32.74
C ASN A 2 -43.28 6.18 -33.41
N LEU A 3 -43.10 5.13 -32.61
CA LEU A 3 -42.88 3.74 -33.04
C LEU A 3 -43.96 3.27 -34.04
N LYS A 4 -45.17 3.84 -33.94
CA LYS A 4 -46.30 3.59 -34.87
C LYS A 4 -46.05 4.04 -36.31
N TRP A 5 -45.30 5.13 -36.54
CA TRP A 5 -44.97 5.58 -37.89
C TRP A 5 -43.78 4.78 -38.46
N PHE A 6 -42.84 4.40 -37.59
CA PHE A 6 -41.66 3.59 -37.89
C PHE A 6 -41.96 2.17 -38.39
N VAL A 7 -42.93 1.48 -37.78
CA VAL A 7 -43.33 0.13 -38.21
C VAL A 7 -44.16 0.17 -39.49
N PHE A 8 -44.91 1.25 -39.73
CA PHE A 8 -45.78 1.38 -40.91
C PHE A 8 -44.98 1.45 -42.21
N VAL A 9 -43.81 2.10 -42.21
CA VAL A 9 -42.97 2.18 -43.43
C VAL A 9 -42.13 0.90 -43.64
N PHE A 10 -41.81 0.16 -42.58
CA PHE A 10 -41.16 -1.16 -42.70
C PHE A 10 -42.03 -2.20 -43.42
N LEU A 11 -43.36 -2.05 -43.36
CA LEU A 11 -44.34 -2.97 -43.93
C LEU A 11 -44.63 -2.76 -45.43
N CYS A 12 -44.21 -1.64 -46.04
CA CYS A 12 -44.55 -1.33 -47.43
C CYS A 12 -43.61 -1.95 -48.49
N PHE A 13 -42.53 -2.65 -48.10
CA PHE A 13 -41.46 -3.05 -49.03
C PHE A 13 -41.08 -4.53 -49.02
N ILE A 14 -41.82 -5.41 -48.34
CA ILE A 14 -41.69 -6.86 -48.52
C ILE A 14 -42.58 -7.23 -49.72
N GLU A 15 -42.07 -7.04 -50.94
CA GLU A 15 -42.68 -7.67 -52.11
C GLU A 15 -42.47 -9.19 -52.00
N GLN A 16 -43.56 -9.92 -51.83
CA GLN A 16 -43.62 -11.35 -52.11
C GLN A 16 -43.33 -11.56 -53.61
N SER A 17 -42.08 -11.81 -53.99
CA SER A 17 -41.76 -12.33 -55.33
C SER A 17 -41.77 -13.85 -55.28
N SER A 18 -42.85 -14.46 -55.77
CA SER A 18 -43.02 -15.91 -55.90
C SER A 18 -42.51 -16.48 -57.24
N GLU A 19 -41.61 -15.79 -57.93
CA GLU A 19 -41.03 -16.24 -59.21
C GLU A 19 -39.50 -16.23 -59.14
N GLU A 20 -38.83 -17.19 -59.80
CA GLU A 20 -37.39 -17.20 -60.02
C GLU A 20 -36.99 -15.96 -60.81
N THR A 21 -36.60 -14.89 -60.12
CA THR A 21 -36.08 -13.68 -60.75
C THR A 21 -34.60 -13.84 -61.09
N ASP A 22 -34.20 -13.36 -62.27
CA ASP A 22 -32.79 -13.25 -62.71
C ASP A 22 -31.93 -12.28 -61.84
N GLU A 23 -32.52 -11.67 -60.82
CA GLU A 23 -31.87 -10.70 -59.93
C GLU A 23 -31.92 -11.11 -58.45
N VAL A 24 -30.79 -10.94 -57.75
CA VAL A 24 -30.64 -11.12 -56.29
C VAL A 24 -30.53 -9.74 -55.65
N LYS A 25 -31.48 -9.40 -54.78
CA LYS A 25 -31.55 -8.09 -54.12
C LYS A 25 -30.82 -8.12 -52.77
N ILE A 26 -30.02 -7.08 -52.49
CA ILE A 26 -29.42 -6.79 -51.17
C ILE A 26 -29.77 -5.35 -50.76
N GLY A 27 -29.90 -5.13 -49.45
CA GLY A 27 -30.23 -3.81 -48.88
C GLY A 27 -29.02 -3.15 -48.21
N ALA A 28 -28.93 -1.82 -48.27
CA ALA A 28 -27.94 -1.06 -47.51
C ALA A 28 -28.56 0.17 -46.83
N ILE A 29 -28.33 0.30 -45.52
CA ILE A 29 -28.88 1.36 -44.66
C ILE A 29 -27.72 2.18 -44.08
N PHE A 30 -27.53 3.40 -44.59
CA PHE A 30 -26.44 4.30 -44.15
C PHE A 30 -26.94 5.74 -44.05
N SER A 31 -26.13 6.64 -43.49
CA SER A 31 -26.40 8.08 -43.51
C SER A 31 -25.57 8.72 -44.62
N PHE A 32 -26.11 8.76 -45.84
CA PHE A 32 -25.36 9.16 -47.04
C PHE A 32 -25.02 10.66 -47.07
N GLY A 33 -25.56 11.46 -46.15
CA GLY A 33 -25.12 12.84 -45.91
C GLY A 33 -23.73 12.97 -45.25
N THR A 34 -23.26 11.92 -44.56
CA THR A 34 -21.97 11.95 -43.82
C THR A 34 -20.78 11.61 -44.72
N THR A 35 -19.56 11.98 -44.33
CA THR A 35 -18.33 11.68 -45.08
C THR A 35 -18.19 10.17 -45.36
N ASN A 36 -18.31 9.33 -44.32
CA ASN A 36 -18.21 7.87 -44.46
C ASN A 36 -19.37 7.30 -45.29
N GLY A 37 -20.58 7.82 -45.13
CA GLY A 37 -21.74 7.40 -45.93
C GLY A 37 -21.57 7.70 -47.42
N LYS A 38 -21.10 8.90 -47.78
CA LYS A 38 -20.84 9.27 -49.20
C LYS A 38 -19.82 8.35 -49.84
N VAL A 39 -18.70 8.10 -49.16
CA VAL A 39 -17.66 7.19 -49.64
C VAL A 39 -18.19 5.76 -49.77
N ALA A 40 -18.90 5.26 -48.75
CA ALA A 40 -19.48 3.93 -48.77
C ALA A 40 -20.50 3.74 -49.91
N LYS A 41 -21.33 4.74 -50.21
CA LYS A 41 -22.29 4.69 -51.32
C LYS A 41 -21.60 4.42 -52.66
N ILE A 42 -20.62 5.26 -53.01
CA ILE A 42 -19.88 5.15 -54.27
C ILE A 42 -19.14 3.81 -54.34
N ALA A 43 -18.54 3.38 -53.22
CA ALA A 43 -17.81 2.12 -53.16
C ALA A 43 -18.72 0.89 -53.33
N MET A 44 -19.89 0.86 -52.70
CA MET A 44 -20.84 -0.25 -52.85
C MET A 44 -21.43 -0.31 -54.27
N GLU A 45 -21.79 0.83 -54.86
CA GLU A 45 -22.25 0.91 -56.26
C GLU A 45 -21.18 0.39 -57.24
N ALA A 46 -19.92 0.78 -57.04
CA ALA A 46 -18.81 0.27 -57.83
C ALA A 46 -18.60 -1.25 -57.66
N ALA A 47 -18.73 -1.77 -56.43
CA ALA A 47 -18.60 -3.20 -56.16
C ALA A 47 -19.70 -4.02 -56.87
N VAL A 48 -20.95 -3.54 -56.85
CA VAL A 48 -22.07 -4.19 -57.56
C VAL A 48 -21.83 -4.23 -59.08
N GLN A 49 -21.32 -3.14 -59.66
CA GLN A 49 -20.97 -3.10 -61.08
C GLN A 49 -19.85 -4.09 -61.41
N ASP A 50 -18.80 -4.14 -60.59
CA ASP A 50 -17.68 -5.06 -60.80
C ASP A 50 -18.12 -6.53 -60.61
N VAL A 51 -18.96 -6.84 -59.62
CA VAL A 51 -19.58 -8.17 -59.41
C VAL A 51 -20.40 -8.59 -60.62
N ASN A 52 -21.27 -7.71 -61.13
CA ASN A 52 -22.13 -8.00 -62.27
C ASN A 52 -21.38 -8.07 -63.62
N SER A 53 -20.14 -7.57 -63.67
CA SER A 53 -19.29 -7.69 -64.85
C SER A 53 -18.74 -9.11 -65.05
N ASP A 54 -18.78 -9.95 -64.01
CA ASP A 54 -18.41 -11.36 -64.06
C ASP A 54 -19.67 -12.25 -63.96
N PRO A 55 -20.30 -12.62 -65.08
CA PRO A 55 -21.52 -13.45 -65.09
C PRO A 55 -21.30 -14.87 -64.53
N SER A 56 -20.06 -15.32 -64.38
CA SER A 56 -19.74 -16.64 -63.81
C SER A 56 -19.89 -16.70 -62.28
N LEU A 57 -19.91 -15.54 -61.60
CA LEU A 57 -19.89 -15.48 -60.15
C LEU A 57 -21.21 -15.95 -59.53
N LEU A 58 -22.36 -15.50 -60.04
CA LEU A 58 -23.70 -15.81 -59.51
C LEU A 58 -24.53 -16.70 -60.45
N GLY A 59 -23.88 -17.45 -61.34
CA GLY A 59 -24.54 -18.38 -62.26
C GLY A 59 -25.50 -17.69 -63.24
N GLY A 60 -25.11 -16.51 -63.76
CA GLY A 60 -25.93 -15.70 -64.67
C GLY A 60 -26.89 -14.71 -64.01
N ARG A 61 -27.13 -14.82 -62.70
CA ARG A 61 -27.98 -13.86 -61.95
C ARG A 61 -27.25 -12.54 -61.71
N LYS A 62 -27.98 -11.42 -61.71
CA LYS A 62 -27.44 -10.09 -61.38
C LYS A 62 -27.65 -9.74 -59.91
N LEU A 63 -26.67 -9.09 -59.29
CA LEU A 63 -26.79 -8.51 -57.96
C LEU A 63 -27.39 -7.09 -58.07
N ALA A 64 -28.46 -6.82 -57.33
CA ALA A 64 -29.10 -5.51 -57.25
C ALA A 64 -29.00 -4.95 -55.83
N LEU A 65 -28.54 -3.69 -55.71
CA LEU A 65 -28.37 -3.02 -54.41
C LEU A 65 -29.43 -1.94 -54.23
N THR A 66 -30.21 -2.06 -53.15
CA THR A 66 -31.18 -1.05 -52.74
C THR A 66 -30.56 -0.19 -51.64
N LEU A 67 -30.34 1.09 -51.94
CA LEU A 67 -29.73 2.06 -51.01
C LEU A 67 -30.83 2.86 -50.30
N HIS A 68 -30.79 2.89 -48.97
CA HIS A 68 -31.70 3.69 -48.16
C HIS A 68 -30.92 4.68 -47.29
N ASP A 69 -31.24 5.98 -47.42
CA ASP A 69 -30.70 7.00 -46.53
C ASP A 69 -31.47 7.01 -45.21
N SER A 70 -30.78 6.75 -44.11
CA SER A 70 -31.36 6.80 -42.77
C SER A 70 -31.64 8.24 -42.31
N ASN A 71 -30.92 9.26 -42.79
CA ASN A 71 -31.08 10.66 -42.34
C ASN A 71 -31.18 10.82 -40.80
N TYR A 72 -30.42 10.02 -40.03
CA TYR A 72 -30.50 9.92 -38.55
C TYR A 72 -31.85 9.42 -37.96
N SER A 73 -32.76 8.92 -38.80
CA SER A 73 -34.03 8.28 -38.43
C SER A 73 -34.05 6.81 -38.89
N GLY A 74 -34.40 5.89 -38.00
CA GLY A 74 -34.30 4.46 -38.30
C GLY A 74 -35.41 3.89 -39.20
N PHE A 75 -35.04 2.79 -39.86
CA PHE A 75 -35.83 1.62 -40.25
C PHE A 75 -36.75 1.62 -41.50
N LEU A 76 -36.34 0.85 -42.53
CA LEU A 76 -37.15 0.40 -43.69
C LEU A 76 -36.52 -0.80 -44.47
N GLY A 77 -37.35 -1.82 -44.78
CA GLY A 77 -37.34 -2.84 -45.87
C GLY A 77 -36.13 -3.78 -46.12
N ILE A 78 -36.34 -5.11 -46.12
CA ILE A 78 -35.31 -6.17 -46.34
C ILE A 78 -35.75 -7.22 -47.39
N ILE A 79 -34.85 -7.58 -48.31
CA ILE A 79 -34.78 -8.89 -48.99
C ILE A 79 -33.29 -9.32 -49.01
N GLY A 80 -32.98 -10.57 -48.66
CA GLY A 80 -31.65 -11.20 -48.73
C GLY A 80 -30.71 -10.97 -47.54
N ALA A 81 -29.74 -10.05 -47.69
CA ALA A 81 -28.75 -9.66 -46.68
C ALA A 81 -28.65 -8.13 -46.59
N VAL A 82 -28.30 -7.59 -45.42
CA VAL A 82 -28.32 -6.14 -45.17
C VAL A 82 -26.93 -5.62 -44.80
N ILE A 83 -26.50 -4.56 -45.47
CA ILE A 83 -25.28 -3.81 -45.14
C ILE A 83 -25.65 -2.58 -44.31
N GLY A 84 -25.07 -2.41 -43.14
CA GLY A 84 -25.34 -1.33 -42.20
C GLY A 84 -25.88 -1.85 -40.86
N PRO A 85 -26.35 -0.97 -39.96
CA PRO A 85 -26.41 0.48 -40.13
C PRO A 85 -25.04 1.14 -39.92
N GLN A 86 -24.98 2.45 -40.20
CA GLN A 86 -23.79 3.27 -39.94
C GLN A 86 -23.52 3.51 -38.44
N SER A 87 -24.58 3.67 -37.65
CA SER A 87 -24.50 4.00 -36.22
C SER A 87 -24.66 2.75 -35.35
N SER A 88 -23.79 2.57 -34.36
CA SER A 88 -23.91 1.47 -33.40
C SER A 88 -25.19 1.51 -32.56
N VAL A 89 -25.74 2.71 -32.29
CA VAL A 89 -27.02 2.86 -31.57
C VAL A 89 -28.15 2.18 -32.36
N ILE A 90 -28.18 2.40 -33.68
CA ILE A 90 -29.15 1.75 -34.56
C ILE A 90 -28.81 0.26 -34.68
N ALA A 91 -27.52 -0.10 -34.68
CA ALA A 91 -27.09 -1.50 -34.81
C ALA A 91 -27.59 -2.36 -33.66
N HIS A 92 -27.53 -1.87 -32.41
CA HIS A 92 -28.10 -2.58 -31.25
C HIS A 92 -29.59 -2.89 -31.43
N VAL A 93 -30.37 -1.91 -31.88
CA VAL A 93 -31.81 -2.09 -32.14
C VAL A 93 -32.07 -3.05 -33.30
N LEU A 94 -31.36 -2.88 -34.43
CA LEU A 94 -31.49 -3.71 -35.62
C LEU A 94 -31.10 -5.16 -35.36
N SER A 95 -30.06 -5.38 -34.54
CA SER A 95 -29.50 -6.70 -34.26
C SER A 95 -30.52 -7.61 -33.56
N HIS A 96 -31.37 -7.05 -32.69
CA HIS A 96 -32.48 -7.80 -32.09
C HIS A 96 -33.50 -8.26 -33.13
N LEU A 97 -33.84 -7.41 -34.11
CA LEU A 97 -34.81 -7.77 -35.14
C LEU A 97 -34.24 -8.83 -36.09
N VAL A 98 -33.05 -8.61 -36.64
CA VAL A 98 -32.45 -9.52 -37.62
C VAL A 98 -32.11 -10.88 -37.03
N ASN A 99 -31.86 -10.94 -35.71
CA ASN A 99 -31.76 -12.21 -34.99
C ASN A 99 -33.05 -13.03 -35.04
N GLN A 100 -34.22 -12.39 -34.95
CA GLN A 100 -35.52 -13.08 -35.04
C GLN A 100 -35.85 -13.46 -36.49
N LEU A 101 -35.48 -12.61 -37.45
CA LEU A 101 -35.74 -12.85 -38.88
C LEU A 101 -34.71 -13.76 -39.57
N HIS A 102 -33.66 -14.16 -38.86
CA HIS A 102 -32.53 -14.92 -39.38
C HIS A 102 -31.83 -14.26 -40.59
N VAL A 103 -31.74 -12.93 -40.62
CA VAL A 103 -31.12 -12.20 -41.73
C VAL A 103 -29.71 -11.75 -41.33
N PRO A 104 -28.64 -12.15 -42.05
CA PRO A 104 -27.31 -11.62 -41.79
C PRO A 104 -27.23 -10.09 -41.99
N LEU A 105 -26.73 -9.39 -40.97
CA LEU A 105 -26.56 -7.95 -40.92
C LEU A 105 -25.07 -7.62 -40.79
N LEU A 106 -24.50 -6.95 -41.79
CA LEU A 106 -23.06 -6.72 -41.90
C LEU A 106 -22.75 -5.23 -41.81
N SER A 107 -21.87 -4.81 -40.90
CA SER A 107 -21.46 -3.40 -40.80
C SER A 107 -19.95 -3.23 -40.65
N PHE A 108 -19.41 -2.26 -41.38
CA PHE A 108 -18.00 -1.82 -41.28
C PHE A 108 -17.85 -0.49 -40.52
N THR A 109 -18.93 0.07 -39.98
CA THR A 109 -18.93 1.36 -39.26
C THR A 109 -19.57 1.31 -37.88
N ALA A 110 -20.51 0.38 -37.64
CA ALA A 110 -21.03 0.07 -36.32
C ALA A 110 -20.05 -0.85 -35.55
N LEU A 111 -18.98 -0.23 -35.03
CA LEU A 111 -17.81 -0.90 -34.47
C LEU A 111 -17.82 -1.01 -32.94
N ASP A 112 -19.00 -0.89 -32.32
CA ASP A 112 -19.15 -0.97 -30.86
C ASP A 112 -18.68 -2.34 -30.32
N PRO A 113 -17.82 -2.38 -29.28
CA PRO A 113 -17.33 -3.63 -28.69
C PRO A 113 -18.42 -4.53 -28.08
N THR A 114 -19.59 -3.97 -27.73
CA THR A 114 -20.69 -4.68 -27.06
C THR A 114 -21.63 -5.40 -28.01
N LEU A 115 -21.50 -5.22 -29.33
CA LEU A 115 -22.23 -5.97 -30.35
C LEU A 115 -21.67 -7.40 -30.48
N SER A 116 -21.77 -8.16 -29.38
CA SER A 116 -21.18 -9.49 -29.23
C SER A 116 -21.94 -10.54 -30.05
N PRO A 117 -21.23 -11.46 -30.74
CA PRO A 117 -21.85 -12.60 -31.43
C PRO A 117 -22.70 -13.51 -30.55
N LEU A 118 -22.46 -13.53 -29.24
CA LEU A 118 -23.24 -14.34 -28.29
C LEU A 118 -24.66 -13.81 -28.12
N GLN A 119 -24.82 -12.48 -28.14
CA GLN A 119 -26.12 -11.82 -28.03
C GLN A 119 -26.74 -11.56 -29.42
N TYR A 120 -25.89 -11.29 -30.42
CA TYR A 120 -26.28 -10.90 -31.77
C TYR A 120 -25.69 -11.84 -32.82
N PRO A 121 -26.15 -13.11 -32.90
CA PRO A 121 -25.58 -14.11 -33.80
C PRO A 121 -25.72 -13.78 -35.29
N TYR A 122 -26.61 -12.88 -35.70
CA TYR A 122 -26.72 -12.50 -37.12
C TYR A 122 -26.02 -11.18 -37.46
N PHE A 123 -25.41 -10.51 -36.47
CA PHE A 123 -24.63 -9.30 -36.69
C PHE A 123 -23.14 -9.61 -36.91
N ILE A 124 -22.54 -9.01 -37.94
CA ILE A 124 -21.16 -9.26 -38.34
C ILE A 124 -20.45 -7.93 -38.58
N GLN A 125 -19.33 -7.73 -37.89
CA GLN A 125 -18.48 -6.57 -38.09
C GLN A 125 -17.46 -6.86 -39.20
N THR A 126 -17.54 -6.13 -40.31
CA THR A 126 -16.67 -6.31 -41.48
C THR A 126 -15.49 -5.34 -41.51
N ALA A 127 -15.19 -4.73 -40.37
CA ALA A 127 -13.97 -3.98 -40.09
C ALA A 127 -13.55 -4.21 -38.62
N PRO A 128 -12.29 -3.96 -38.24
CA PRO A 128 -11.84 -4.10 -36.86
C PRO A 128 -12.67 -3.25 -35.90
N ASN A 129 -13.20 -3.86 -34.84
CA ASN A 129 -14.03 -3.16 -33.87
C ASN A 129 -13.23 -2.22 -32.93
N ASP A 130 -13.94 -1.37 -32.22
CA ASP A 130 -13.33 -0.32 -31.38
C ASP A 130 -12.55 -0.90 -30.19
N LEU A 131 -12.75 -2.18 -29.80
CA LEU A 131 -11.94 -2.82 -28.76
C LEU A 131 -10.46 -2.81 -29.13
N PHE A 132 -10.14 -3.15 -30.39
CA PHE A 132 -8.77 -3.14 -30.89
C PHE A 132 -8.23 -1.72 -31.04
N LEU A 133 -9.07 -0.78 -31.45
CA LEU A 133 -8.71 0.65 -31.53
C LEU A 133 -8.33 1.21 -30.16
N MET A 134 -9.14 0.92 -29.13
CA MET A 134 -8.87 1.37 -27.76
C MET A 134 -7.67 0.66 -27.14
N THR A 135 -7.43 -0.60 -27.51
CA THR A 135 -6.20 -1.31 -27.14
C THR A 135 -4.96 -0.62 -27.72
N ALA A 136 -5.02 -0.22 -29.00
CA ALA A 136 -3.94 0.52 -29.65
C ALA A 136 -3.67 1.89 -28.99
N VAL A 137 -4.74 2.63 -28.66
CA VAL A 137 -4.63 3.90 -27.92
C VAL A 137 -4.00 3.70 -26.54
N ALA A 138 -4.41 2.66 -25.80
CA ALA A 138 -3.84 2.35 -24.49
C ALA A 138 -2.35 1.94 -24.58
N ASP A 139 -1.96 1.18 -25.62
CA ASP A 139 -0.55 0.86 -25.89
C ASP A 139 0.27 2.12 -26.21
N MET A 140 -0.28 3.06 -26.99
CA MET A 140 0.37 4.34 -27.25
C MET A 140 0.56 5.17 -25.97
N ILE A 141 -0.47 5.26 -25.12
CA ILE A 141 -0.41 5.99 -23.84
C ILE A 141 0.68 5.40 -22.94
N SER A 142 0.73 4.07 -22.81
CA SER A 142 1.74 3.37 -22.04
C SER A 142 3.14 3.52 -22.65
N TYR A 143 3.27 3.47 -23.98
CA TYR A 143 4.54 3.65 -24.68
C TYR A 143 5.16 5.04 -24.42
N PHE A 144 4.33 6.08 -24.45
CA PHE A 144 4.77 7.43 -24.10
C PHE A 144 4.90 7.69 -22.59
N GLN A 145 4.70 6.66 -21.75
CA GLN A 145 4.84 6.68 -20.29
C GLN A 145 3.84 7.61 -19.57
N TYR A 146 2.69 7.87 -20.17
CA TYR A 146 1.62 8.62 -19.52
C TYR A 146 0.78 7.68 -18.64
N ARG A 147 0.42 8.14 -17.44
CA ARG A 147 -0.35 7.35 -16.45
C ARG A 147 -1.80 7.78 -16.30
N GLU A 148 -2.09 9.05 -16.55
CA GLU A 148 -3.42 9.63 -16.40
C GLU A 148 -3.84 10.36 -17.65
N VAL A 149 -5.06 10.12 -18.12
CA VAL A 149 -5.62 10.76 -19.33
C VAL A 149 -7.02 11.30 -19.10
N VAL A 150 -7.40 12.31 -19.88
CA VAL A 150 -8.77 12.80 -19.99
C VAL A 150 -9.42 12.21 -21.25
N ALA A 151 -10.61 11.64 -21.11
CA ALA A 151 -11.38 11.14 -22.25
C ALA A 151 -12.52 12.11 -22.59
N ILE A 152 -12.55 12.61 -23.82
CA ILE A 152 -13.63 13.43 -24.37
C ILE A 152 -14.39 12.60 -25.40
N PHE A 153 -15.69 12.39 -25.20
CA PHE A 153 -16.47 11.51 -26.07
C PHE A 153 -17.94 11.90 -26.22
N SER A 154 -18.57 11.40 -27.28
CA SER A 154 -20.01 11.58 -27.54
C SER A 154 -20.87 10.74 -26.60
N ASP A 155 -22.00 11.30 -26.14
CA ASP A 155 -23.00 10.65 -25.29
C ASP A 155 -23.92 9.70 -26.10
N ASP A 156 -23.31 8.74 -26.79
CA ASP A 156 -23.99 7.66 -27.50
C ASP A 156 -23.44 6.29 -27.06
N ASP A 157 -24.10 5.19 -27.45
CA ASP A 157 -23.72 3.84 -27.03
C ASP A 157 -22.29 3.50 -27.45
N GLN A 158 -21.91 3.84 -28.69
CA GLN A 158 -20.55 3.62 -29.18
C GLN A 158 -19.52 4.37 -28.34
N GLY A 159 -19.74 5.67 -28.10
CA GLY A 159 -18.84 6.50 -27.33
C GLY A 159 -18.64 6.00 -25.91
N LYS A 160 -19.74 5.66 -25.21
CA LYS A 160 -19.70 5.11 -23.84
C LYS A 160 -18.99 3.76 -23.78
N ASN A 161 -19.33 2.85 -24.67
CA ASN A 161 -18.81 1.49 -24.67
C ASN A 161 -17.34 1.46 -25.07
N SER A 162 -16.93 2.27 -26.04
CA SER A 162 -15.53 2.42 -26.44
C SER A 162 -14.67 3.05 -25.33
N ILE A 163 -15.15 4.10 -24.65
CA ILE A 163 -14.41 4.69 -23.52
C ILE A 163 -14.37 3.76 -22.29
N THR A 164 -15.38 2.91 -22.11
CA THR A 164 -15.34 1.84 -21.10
C THR A 164 -14.26 0.82 -21.44
N ALA A 165 -14.21 0.33 -22.68
CA ALA A 165 -13.15 -0.56 -23.15
C ALA A 165 -11.75 0.09 -23.04
N LEU A 166 -11.61 1.39 -23.32
CA LEU A 166 -10.37 2.13 -23.08
C LEU A 166 -9.98 2.15 -21.60
N GLY A 167 -10.94 2.36 -20.70
CA GLY A 167 -10.72 2.31 -19.26
C GLY A 167 -10.14 0.97 -18.82
N ASP A 168 -10.71 -0.14 -19.30
CA ASP A 168 -10.23 -1.49 -18.99
C ASP A 168 -8.81 -1.72 -19.52
N LYS A 169 -8.54 -1.32 -20.77
CA LYS A 169 -7.20 -1.45 -21.38
C LYS A 169 -6.15 -0.55 -20.74
N LEU A 170 -6.53 0.61 -20.23
CA LEU A 170 -5.63 1.46 -19.44
C LEU A 170 -5.34 0.81 -18.08
N ALA A 171 -6.34 0.24 -17.41
CA ALA A 171 -6.18 -0.41 -16.12
C ALA A 171 -5.20 -1.60 -16.19
N GLU A 172 -5.29 -2.44 -17.24
CA GLU A 172 -4.31 -3.52 -17.52
C GLU A 172 -2.85 -3.02 -17.56
N ARG A 173 -2.64 -1.74 -17.90
CA ARG A 173 -1.33 -1.08 -18.06
C ARG A 173 -0.97 -0.18 -16.89
N ARG A 174 -1.71 -0.25 -15.77
CA ARG A 174 -1.58 0.66 -14.61
C ARG A 174 -1.68 2.14 -15.03
N CYS A 175 -2.61 2.42 -15.92
CA CYS A 175 -3.00 3.77 -16.34
C CYS A 175 -4.49 3.96 -16.01
N LYS A 176 -4.96 5.20 -15.91
CA LYS A 176 -6.37 5.49 -15.62
C LYS A 176 -6.89 6.70 -16.37
N ILE A 177 -8.21 6.75 -16.53
CA ILE A 177 -8.91 7.95 -16.99
C ILE A 177 -9.18 8.82 -15.76
N SER A 178 -8.57 10.00 -15.68
CA SER A 178 -8.72 10.94 -14.55
C SER A 178 -10.02 11.76 -14.65
N TYR A 179 -10.48 12.04 -15.87
CA TYR A 179 -11.73 12.75 -16.12
C TYR A 179 -12.40 12.28 -17.42
N LYS A 180 -13.73 12.20 -17.41
CA LYS A 180 -14.59 11.83 -18.54
C LYS A 180 -15.46 13.02 -18.92
N ALA A 181 -15.11 13.71 -20.00
CA ALA A 181 -15.87 14.83 -20.54
C ALA A 181 -16.88 14.32 -21.58
N ILE A 182 -18.16 14.51 -21.31
CA ILE A 182 -19.25 13.97 -22.12
C ILE A 182 -19.82 15.10 -22.99
N LEU A 183 -19.95 14.85 -24.29
CA LEU A 183 -20.52 15.78 -25.27
C LEU A 183 -21.83 15.23 -25.84
N PRO A 184 -22.87 16.05 -26.09
CA PRO A 184 -24.09 15.58 -26.74
C PRO A 184 -23.80 14.98 -28.12
N PRO A 185 -24.55 13.94 -28.57
CA PRO A 185 -24.39 13.36 -29.89
C PRO A 185 -24.75 14.36 -31.00
N GLN A 186 -24.23 14.16 -32.21
CA GLN A 186 -24.55 15.02 -33.36
C GLN A 186 -26.02 14.94 -33.75
N PRO A 187 -26.64 16.05 -34.20
CA PRO A 187 -26.07 17.38 -34.45
C PRO A 187 -26.17 18.35 -33.25
N ILE A 188 -26.52 17.86 -32.05
CA ILE A 188 -26.99 18.67 -30.91
C ILE A 188 -25.86 19.47 -30.23
N SER A 189 -24.59 19.12 -30.47
CA SER A 189 -23.44 19.76 -29.81
C SER A 189 -23.30 21.25 -30.19
N SER A 190 -23.64 22.15 -29.26
CA SER A 190 -23.44 23.60 -29.39
C SER A 190 -22.03 24.01 -28.95
N ARG A 191 -21.55 25.17 -29.43
CA ARG A 191 -20.23 25.72 -29.07
C ARG A 191 -20.11 25.92 -27.56
N ASP A 192 -21.14 26.46 -26.91
CA ASP A 192 -21.14 26.77 -25.47
C ASP A 192 -20.97 25.52 -24.61
N LEU A 193 -21.63 24.41 -24.98
CA LEU A 193 -21.50 23.14 -24.28
C LEU A 193 -20.09 22.56 -24.40
N ILE A 194 -19.45 22.69 -25.57
CA ILE A 194 -18.06 22.25 -25.76
C ILE A 194 -17.12 23.14 -24.94
N VAL A 195 -17.34 24.45 -24.90
CA VAL A 195 -16.54 25.38 -24.08
C VAL A 195 -16.64 25.02 -22.60
N ASP A 196 -17.84 24.81 -22.06
CA ASP A 196 -18.03 24.43 -20.66
C ASP A 196 -17.27 23.14 -20.29
N GLN A 197 -17.32 22.14 -21.16
CA GLN A 197 -16.56 20.89 -20.94
C GLN A 197 -15.04 21.12 -21.03
N LEU A 198 -14.56 21.86 -22.04
CA LEU A 198 -13.13 22.10 -22.19
C LEU A 198 -12.55 22.96 -21.05
N VAL A 199 -13.30 23.94 -20.53
CA VAL A 199 -12.89 24.70 -19.34
C VAL A 199 -12.71 23.77 -18.13
N LYS A 200 -13.61 22.79 -17.94
CA LYS A 200 -13.43 21.77 -16.90
C LYS A 200 -12.19 20.91 -17.16
N VAL A 201 -11.93 20.52 -18.41
CA VAL A 201 -10.72 19.77 -18.79
C VAL A 201 -9.44 20.57 -18.48
N THR A 202 -9.41 21.88 -18.73
CA THR A 202 -8.24 22.72 -18.40
C THR A 202 -7.93 22.75 -16.90
N SER A 203 -8.94 22.55 -16.05
CA SER A 203 -8.77 22.50 -14.58
C SER A 203 -8.24 21.15 -14.06
N MET A 204 -8.11 20.14 -14.91
CA MET A 204 -7.56 18.83 -14.53
C MET A 204 -6.02 18.86 -14.52
N GLU A 205 -5.37 17.92 -13.83
CA GLU A 205 -3.89 17.82 -13.83
C GLU A 205 -3.35 17.24 -15.13
N SER A 206 -4.03 16.25 -15.70
CA SER A 206 -3.62 15.62 -16.96
C SER A 206 -3.79 16.58 -18.14
N ARG A 207 -2.81 16.53 -19.05
CA ARG A 207 -2.78 17.24 -20.34
C ARG A 207 -2.79 16.25 -21.52
N VAL A 208 -3.03 14.97 -21.25
CA VAL A 208 -3.18 13.92 -22.26
C VAL A 208 -4.66 13.69 -22.51
N ILE A 209 -5.11 14.01 -23.72
CA ILE A 209 -6.52 14.03 -24.09
C ILE A 209 -6.78 12.99 -25.18
N VAL A 210 -7.69 12.06 -24.91
CA VAL A 210 -8.23 11.13 -25.90
C VAL A 210 -9.57 11.65 -26.39
N LEU A 211 -9.69 11.93 -27.69
CA LEU A 211 -10.88 12.50 -28.32
C LEU A 211 -11.58 11.47 -29.22
N HIS A 212 -12.67 10.89 -28.70
CA HIS A 212 -13.47 9.88 -29.38
C HIS A 212 -14.87 10.41 -29.70
N THR A 213 -15.04 11.02 -30.88
CA THR A 213 -16.30 11.65 -31.30
C THR A 213 -16.55 11.40 -32.78
N LEU A 214 -17.59 12.04 -33.33
CA LEU A 214 -17.85 12.10 -34.77
C LEU A 214 -17.18 13.33 -35.41
N SER A 215 -16.92 13.29 -36.72
CA SER A 215 -16.10 14.27 -37.45
C SER A 215 -16.46 15.74 -37.21
N ILE A 216 -17.73 16.13 -37.27
CA ILE A 216 -18.15 17.54 -37.12
C ILE A 216 -17.87 18.07 -35.71
N THR A 217 -18.17 17.29 -34.67
CA THR A 217 -17.98 17.65 -33.26
C THR A 217 -16.51 17.64 -32.92
N GLY A 218 -15.76 16.62 -33.38
CA GLY A 218 -14.32 16.53 -33.14
C GLY A 218 -13.54 17.71 -33.72
N LEU A 219 -13.85 18.15 -34.94
CA LEU A 219 -13.22 19.34 -35.52
C LEU A 219 -13.57 20.62 -34.74
N LYS A 220 -14.82 20.79 -34.32
CA LYS A 220 -15.23 21.92 -33.46
C LYS A 220 -14.50 21.91 -32.11
N VAL A 221 -14.30 20.75 -31.51
CA VAL A 221 -13.53 20.60 -30.26
C VAL A 221 -12.11 21.10 -30.46
N PHE A 222 -11.43 20.72 -31.54
CA PHE A 222 -10.07 21.21 -31.83
C PHE A 222 -10.03 22.72 -32.08
N GLU A 223 -10.98 23.29 -32.83
CA GLU A 223 -11.05 24.74 -33.04
C GLU A 223 -11.20 25.49 -31.71
N ILE A 224 -12.11 25.04 -30.84
CA ILE A 224 -12.34 25.68 -29.53
C ILE A 224 -11.14 25.44 -28.60
N ALA A 225 -10.54 24.25 -28.61
CA ALA A 225 -9.32 23.95 -27.85
C ALA A 225 -8.16 24.86 -28.28
N HIS A 226 -8.02 25.14 -29.57
CA HIS A 226 -7.05 26.10 -30.08
C HIS A 226 -7.36 27.53 -29.56
N ASP A 227 -8.61 27.97 -29.65
CA ASP A 227 -9.06 29.28 -29.14
C ASP A 227 -8.82 29.42 -27.61
N LEU A 228 -8.92 28.32 -26.85
CA LEU A 228 -8.68 28.26 -25.40
C LEU A 228 -7.20 28.03 -25.03
N GLY A 229 -6.27 27.99 -26.00
CA GLY A 229 -4.85 27.79 -25.73
C GLY A 229 -4.47 26.37 -25.30
N MET A 230 -5.27 25.35 -25.63
CA MET A 230 -5.03 23.93 -25.32
C MET A 230 -4.21 23.20 -26.40
N MET A 231 -3.67 23.92 -27.38
CA MET A 231 -2.83 23.39 -28.48
C MET A 231 -1.35 23.80 -28.34
N THR A 232 -0.86 23.89 -27.10
CA THR A 232 0.53 24.26 -26.75
C THR A 232 1.42 23.03 -26.53
N SER A 233 2.73 23.24 -26.37
CA SER A 233 3.73 22.17 -26.14
C SER A 233 3.54 21.33 -24.88
N GLU A 234 2.54 21.66 -24.04
CA GLU A 234 2.22 20.92 -22.82
C GLU A 234 1.14 19.86 -23.04
N TYR A 235 0.35 19.99 -24.12
CA TYR A 235 -0.79 19.13 -24.39
C TYR A 235 -0.44 17.99 -25.34
N VAL A 236 -1.12 16.86 -25.14
CA VAL A 236 -1.09 15.69 -26.01
C VAL A 236 -2.52 15.39 -26.43
N TRP A 237 -2.77 15.36 -27.74
CA TRP A 237 -4.07 15.05 -28.30
C TRP A 237 -4.01 13.76 -29.11
N ILE A 238 -4.82 12.78 -28.74
CA ILE A 238 -4.99 11.51 -29.45
C ILE A 238 -6.44 11.44 -29.92
N ALA A 239 -6.69 11.70 -31.20
CA ALA A 239 -7.98 11.49 -31.82
C ALA A 239 -8.09 10.03 -32.29
N THR A 240 -9.29 9.45 -32.22
CA THR A 240 -9.53 8.11 -32.79
C THR A 240 -9.68 8.17 -34.31
N SER A 241 -10.00 7.05 -34.95
CA SER A 241 -10.03 6.89 -36.43
C SER A 241 -10.93 7.85 -37.22
N TRP A 242 -11.82 8.60 -36.56
CA TRP A 242 -12.66 9.60 -37.22
C TRP A 242 -11.81 10.72 -37.86
N LEU A 243 -10.69 11.12 -37.23
CA LEU A 243 -9.88 12.24 -37.72
C LEU A 243 -9.16 11.86 -39.01
N SER A 244 -8.50 10.70 -39.03
CA SER A 244 -7.84 10.19 -40.24
C SER A 244 -8.82 9.99 -41.39
N SER A 245 -10.00 9.42 -41.12
CA SER A 245 -11.05 9.21 -42.13
C SER A 245 -11.57 10.52 -42.73
N THR A 246 -11.59 11.59 -41.94
CA THR A 246 -12.04 12.92 -42.37
C THR A 246 -10.97 13.60 -43.24
N LEU A 247 -9.70 13.50 -42.82
CA LEU A 247 -8.58 14.09 -43.56
C LEU A 247 -8.25 13.35 -44.86
N ASP A 248 -8.46 12.03 -44.90
CA ASP A 248 -8.31 11.23 -46.13
C ASP A 248 -9.40 11.56 -47.17
N SER A 249 -10.61 11.93 -46.73
CA SER A 249 -11.74 12.17 -47.63
C SER A 249 -11.94 13.62 -48.06
N THR A 250 -11.61 14.58 -47.19
CA THR A 250 -11.91 16.00 -47.42
C THR A 250 -10.73 16.88 -47.06
N SER A 251 -10.42 17.86 -47.92
CA SER A 251 -9.44 18.89 -47.59
C SER A 251 -10.00 19.82 -46.52
N VAL A 252 -9.22 20.04 -45.46
CA VAL A 252 -9.59 20.94 -44.36
C VAL A 252 -9.11 22.37 -44.63
N SER A 253 -9.84 23.35 -44.11
CA SER A 253 -9.44 24.75 -44.22
C SER A 253 -8.12 25.01 -43.48
N PRO A 254 -7.33 26.04 -43.86
CA PRO A 254 -6.09 26.37 -43.16
C PRO A 254 -6.28 26.61 -41.65
N LYS A 255 -7.42 27.19 -41.24
CA LYS A 255 -7.77 27.43 -39.83
C LYS A 255 -7.99 26.13 -39.06
N VAL A 256 -8.67 25.15 -39.67
CA VAL A 256 -8.87 23.83 -39.07
C VAL A 256 -7.53 23.11 -38.99
N ALA A 257 -6.73 23.16 -40.06
CA ALA A 257 -5.41 22.53 -40.13
C ALA A 257 -4.48 23.00 -39.00
N THR A 258 -4.48 24.30 -38.66
CA THR A 258 -3.72 24.82 -37.51
C THR A 258 -4.25 24.33 -36.17
N SER A 259 -5.57 24.14 -36.06
CA SER A 259 -6.23 23.73 -34.81
C SER A 259 -6.01 22.26 -34.46
N ILE A 260 -5.66 21.41 -35.43
CA ILE A 260 -5.37 19.98 -35.24
C ILE A 260 -3.86 19.65 -35.29
N GLN A 261 -3.00 20.67 -35.41
CA GLN A 261 -1.56 20.51 -35.58
C GLN A 261 -0.92 19.80 -34.38
N GLY A 262 -0.19 18.72 -34.64
CA GLY A 262 0.48 17.91 -33.63
C GLY A 262 -0.40 16.84 -32.97
N ALA A 263 -1.66 16.72 -33.37
CA ALA A 263 -2.53 15.64 -32.91
C ALA A 263 -2.08 14.28 -33.50
N LEU A 264 -2.21 13.23 -32.68
CA LEU A 264 -2.05 11.84 -33.10
C LEU A 264 -3.41 11.27 -33.49
N THR A 265 -3.43 10.39 -34.49
CA THR A 265 -4.62 9.64 -34.88
C THR A 265 -4.24 8.25 -35.37
N LEU A 266 -5.22 7.34 -35.36
CA LEU A 266 -5.06 6.00 -35.93
C LEU A 266 -5.87 5.88 -37.23
N ARG A 267 -5.46 4.99 -38.12
CA ARG A 267 -6.24 4.59 -39.30
C ARG A 267 -6.17 3.08 -39.43
N SER A 268 -7.27 2.38 -39.74
CA SER A 268 -7.22 0.93 -39.93
C SER A 268 -6.23 0.57 -41.03
N HIS A 269 -5.29 -0.32 -40.72
CA HIS A 269 -4.23 -0.67 -41.65
C HIS A 269 -4.81 -1.54 -42.76
N THR A 270 -4.50 -1.17 -44.01
CA THR A 270 -4.86 -1.96 -45.20
C THR A 270 -3.59 -2.11 -46.05
N PRO A 271 -3.10 -3.34 -46.28
CA PRO A 271 -1.86 -3.57 -47.00
C PRO A 271 -1.88 -2.92 -48.39
N ASP A 272 -0.72 -2.43 -48.85
CA ASP A 272 -0.62 -1.95 -50.22
C ASP A 272 -0.64 -3.15 -51.18
N SER A 273 -1.61 -3.16 -52.10
CA SER A 273 -1.84 -4.27 -53.02
C SER A 273 -2.12 -3.74 -54.43
N SER A 274 -1.92 -4.58 -55.45
CA SER A 274 -2.26 -4.22 -56.83
C SER A 274 -3.75 -3.92 -56.98
N LYS A 275 -4.62 -4.69 -56.31
CA LYS A 275 -6.08 -4.45 -56.27
C LYS A 275 -6.42 -3.09 -55.66
N LYS A 276 -5.80 -2.74 -54.52
CA LYS A 276 -5.97 -1.43 -53.88
C LYS A 276 -5.56 -0.31 -54.83
N ARG A 277 -4.34 -0.36 -55.40
CA ARG A 277 -3.85 0.66 -56.34
C ARG A 277 -4.74 0.81 -57.59
N ALA A 278 -5.25 -0.30 -58.13
CA ALA A 278 -6.18 -0.28 -59.26
C ALA A 278 -7.54 0.34 -58.90
N PHE A 279 -8.04 0.10 -57.68
CA PHE A 279 -9.27 0.73 -57.21
C PHE A 279 -9.08 2.24 -56.97
N TYR A 280 -7.96 2.64 -56.34
CA TYR A 280 -7.60 4.05 -56.15
C TYR A 280 -7.48 4.81 -57.48
N SER A 281 -6.91 4.21 -58.53
CA SER A 281 -6.72 4.89 -59.82
C SER A 281 -8.04 5.23 -60.53
N ARG A 282 -9.10 4.43 -60.32
CA ARG A 282 -10.45 4.72 -60.85
C ARG A 282 -11.31 5.58 -59.92
N TRP A 283 -10.92 5.79 -58.67
CA TRP A 283 -11.76 6.46 -57.67
C TRP A 283 -12.16 7.89 -58.06
N ASN A 284 -11.25 8.66 -58.66
CA ASN A 284 -11.56 10.04 -59.08
C ASN A 284 -12.68 10.07 -60.15
N LYS A 285 -12.71 9.07 -61.04
CA LYS A 285 -13.77 8.89 -62.02
C LYS A 285 -15.08 8.42 -61.38
N LEU A 286 -15.02 7.50 -60.42
CA LEU A 286 -16.20 6.99 -59.71
C LEU A 286 -16.87 8.07 -58.84
N SER A 287 -16.08 8.92 -58.19
CA SER A 287 -16.55 9.98 -57.30
C SER A 287 -16.85 11.31 -58.00
N ASN A 288 -16.60 11.41 -59.31
CA ASN A 288 -16.60 12.69 -60.05
C ASN A 288 -15.76 13.80 -59.37
N GLY A 289 -14.69 13.42 -58.67
CA GLY A 289 -13.85 14.33 -57.89
C GLY A 289 -14.52 14.96 -56.66
N SER A 290 -15.71 14.50 -56.25
CA SER A 290 -16.48 15.10 -55.15
C SER A 290 -15.94 14.78 -53.75
N ILE A 291 -15.31 13.61 -53.59
CA ILE A 291 -14.81 13.12 -52.29
C ILE A 291 -13.66 12.12 -52.48
N ALA A 292 -12.65 12.18 -51.63
CA ALA A 292 -11.52 11.24 -51.67
C ALA A 292 -11.81 9.94 -50.89
N LEU A 293 -11.12 8.87 -51.28
CA LEU A 293 -11.30 7.52 -50.74
C LEU A 293 -10.65 7.39 -49.36
N ASN A 294 -11.46 7.06 -48.35
CA ASN A 294 -10.98 6.64 -47.04
C ASN A 294 -11.11 5.11 -46.85
N VAL A 295 -10.59 4.60 -45.73
CA VAL A 295 -10.56 3.16 -45.45
C VAL A 295 -11.94 2.50 -45.37
N TYR A 296 -12.97 3.23 -44.93
CA TYR A 296 -14.34 2.69 -44.89
C TYR A 296 -14.91 2.44 -46.29
N GLY A 297 -14.45 3.15 -47.32
CA GLY A 297 -14.77 2.83 -48.71
C GLY A 297 -14.20 1.49 -49.16
N LEU A 298 -12.99 1.14 -48.71
CA LEU A 298 -12.38 -0.16 -48.99
C LEU A 298 -13.19 -1.29 -48.34
N TYR A 299 -13.56 -1.14 -47.07
CA TYR A 299 -14.41 -2.12 -46.38
C TYR A 299 -15.82 -2.20 -46.97
N ALA A 300 -16.40 -1.10 -47.42
CA ALA A 300 -17.71 -1.09 -48.08
C ALA A 300 -17.67 -1.90 -49.39
N TYR A 301 -16.66 -1.68 -50.22
CA TYR A 301 -16.45 -2.42 -51.46
C TYR A 301 -16.27 -3.92 -51.19
N ASP A 302 -15.43 -4.26 -50.23
CA ASP A 302 -15.14 -5.65 -49.87
C ASP A 302 -16.31 -6.37 -49.20
N THR A 303 -17.15 -5.65 -48.45
CA THR A 303 -18.36 -6.22 -47.82
C THR A 303 -19.35 -6.71 -48.89
N VAL A 304 -19.51 -5.96 -49.99
CA VAL A 304 -20.36 -6.39 -51.12
C VAL A 304 -19.79 -7.63 -51.80
N TRP A 305 -18.48 -7.65 -52.06
CA TRP A 305 -17.81 -8.83 -52.62
C TRP A 305 -17.93 -10.06 -51.72
N MET A 306 -17.79 -9.88 -50.41
CA MET A 306 -17.95 -10.96 -49.44
C MET A 306 -19.37 -11.54 -49.47
N ILE A 307 -20.40 -10.68 -49.56
CA ILE A 307 -21.79 -11.13 -49.73
C ILE A 307 -21.97 -11.88 -51.06
N ALA A 308 -21.39 -11.38 -52.15
CA ALA A 308 -21.46 -12.04 -53.46
C ALA A 308 -20.82 -13.43 -53.44
N HIS A 309 -19.66 -13.60 -52.81
CA HIS A 309 -19.01 -14.91 -52.64
C HIS A 309 -19.83 -15.84 -51.73
N ALA A 310 -20.40 -15.34 -50.64
CA ALA A 310 -21.24 -16.14 -49.75
C ALA A 310 -22.55 -16.58 -50.43
N LEU A 311 -23.13 -15.73 -51.29
CA LEU A 311 -24.29 -16.05 -52.12
C LEU A 311 -23.95 -17.07 -53.20
N LYS A 312 -22.78 -16.95 -53.85
CA LYS A 312 -22.28 -17.97 -54.77
C LYS A 312 -22.25 -19.34 -54.10
N GLU A 313 -21.59 -19.45 -52.95
CA GLU A 313 -21.53 -20.69 -52.17
C GLU A 313 -22.92 -21.16 -51.73
N PHE A 314 -23.84 -20.24 -51.42
CA PHE A 314 -25.21 -20.58 -51.06
C PHE A 314 -25.95 -21.23 -52.23
N PHE A 315 -25.85 -20.68 -53.44
CA PHE A 315 -26.49 -21.22 -54.63
C PHE A 315 -25.81 -22.49 -55.14
N ASP A 316 -24.47 -22.57 -55.10
CA ASP A 316 -23.70 -23.74 -55.55
C ASP A 316 -24.03 -24.99 -54.70
N HIS A 317 -24.40 -24.80 -53.42
CA HIS A 317 -24.92 -25.85 -52.53
C HIS A 317 -26.43 -26.12 -52.65
N GLY A 318 -27.10 -25.58 -53.67
CA GLY A 318 -28.54 -25.79 -53.92
C GLY A 318 -29.46 -24.94 -53.04
N GLY A 319 -28.95 -23.91 -52.36
CA GLY A 319 -29.74 -22.99 -51.55
C GLY A 319 -30.73 -22.18 -52.40
N LYS A 320 -31.97 -22.05 -51.91
CA LYS A 320 -33.01 -21.22 -52.52
C LYS A 320 -33.39 -20.09 -51.56
N ILE A 321 -33.61 -18.88 -52.10
CA ILE A 321 -34.06 -17.76 -51.28
C ILE A 321 -35.57 -17.92 -51.05
N THR A 322 -35.94 -18.48 -49.89
CA THR A 322 -37.34 -18.65 -49.46
C THR A 322 -37.59 -18.00 -48.12
N TYR A 323 -38.85 -17.64 -47.90
CA TYR A 323 -39.30 -16.93 -46.71
C TYR A 323 -40.50 -17.65 -46.11
N SER A 324 -40.48 -17.90 -44.81
CA SER A 324 -41.58 -18.52 -44.06
C SER A 324 -42.21 -17.51 -43.08
N ASN A 325 -43.52 -17.64 -42.86
CA ASN A 325 -44.21 -16.82 -41.86
C ASN A 325 -44.03 -17.42 -40.46
N ASP A 326 -43.70 -16.59 -39.47
CA ASP A 326 -43.61 -17.04 -38.07
C ASP A 326 -45.01 -17.20 -37.46
N SER A 327 -45.32 -18.40 -36.98
CA SER A 327 -46.60 -18.71 -36.33
C SER A 327 -46.78 -18.01 -34.99
N ASN A 328 -45.70 -17.60 -34.29
CA ASN A 328 -45.77 -16.85 -33.04
C ASN A 328 -46.23 -15.39 -33.24
N LEU A 329 -45.92 -14.80 -34.40
CA LEU A 329 -46.30 -13.43 -34.75
C LEU A 329 -47.79 -13.29 -35.14
N ASN A 330 -48.46 -14.40 -35.50
CA ASN A 330 -49.90 -14.42 -35.78
C ASN A 330 -50.78 -14.18 -34.53
N SER A 331 -50.25 -14.37 -33.32
CA SER A 331 -50.98 -14.16 -32.06
C SER A 331 -51.25 -12.68 -31.70
N PHE A 332 -50.58 -11.74 -32.40
CA PHE A 332 -50.70 -10.30 -32.18
C PHE A 332 -51.61 -9.58 -33.18
N ALA A 333 -52.40 -10.32 -33.96
CA ALA A 333 -53.23 -9.84 -35.06
C ALA A 333 -54.35 -8.83 -34.71
N GLY A 334 -54.44 -8.35 -33.46
CA GLY A 334 -55.58 -7.57 -32.96
C GLY A 334 -55.47 -6.05 -32.98
N LYS A 335 -54.28 -5.42 -33.10
CA LYS A 335 -54.19 -3.94 -32.97
C LYS A 335 -53.07 -3.31 -33.83
N ALA A 336 -53.47 -2.60 -34.88
CA ALA A 336 -52.77 -1.50 -35.56
C ALA A 336 -51.35 -1.73 -36.17
N MET A 337 -50.70 -2.89 -35.99
CA MET A 337 -49.41 -3.23 -36.62
C MET A 337 -49.55 -4.56 -37.35
N ASN A 338 -49.35 -4.59 -38.66
CA ASN A 338 -49.49 -5.80 -39.48
C ASN A 338 -48.21 -6.67 -39.39
N LEU A 339 -47.82 -7.06 -38.17
CA LEU A 339 -46.62 -7.87 -37.87
C LEU A 339 -46.66 -9.26 -38.53
N ALA A 340 -47.82 -9.68 -39.02
CA ALA A 340 -48.01 -10.90 -39.81
C ALA A 340 -47.28 -10.91 -41.16
N ALA A 341 -46.76 -9.76 -41.63
CA ALA A 341 -45.98 -9.66 -42.87
C ALA A 341 -44.46 -9.85 -42.68
N LEU A 342 -43.97 -9.99 -41.45
CA LEU A 342 -42.55 -10.28 -41.18
C LEU A 342 -42.27 -11.76 -41.41
N SER A 343 -41.45 -12.06 -42.41
CA SER A 343 -41.08 -13.42 -42.77
C SER A 343 -39.64 -13.75 -42.36
N ILE A 344 -39.43 -14.96 -41.83
CA ILE A 344 -38.13 -15.51 -41.50
C ILE A 344 -37.44 -15.93 -42.80
N PHE A 345 -36.15 -15.61 -42.94
CA PHE A 345 -35.34 -16.11 -44.05
C PHE A 345 -34.90 -17.55 -43.77
N ASP A 346 -35.46 -18.52 -44.48
CA ASP A 346 -35.23 -19.96 -44.22
C ASP A 346 -33.74 -20.33 -44.42
N GLY A 347 -33.09 -19.73 -45.42
CA GLY A 347 -31.67 -19.90 -45.73
C GLY A 347 -30.70 -19.11 -44.84
N GLY A 348 -31.20 -18.39 -43.83
CA GLY A 348 -30.44 -17.44 -43.02
C GLY A 348 -29.19 -17.99 -42.35
N ASN A 349 -29.34 -19.12 -41.67
CA ASN A 349 -28.23 -19.81 -40.99
C ASN A 349 -27.16 -20.29 -41.98
N GLN A 350 -27.57 -20.79 -43.14
CA GLN A 350 -26.65 -21.27 -44.17
C GLN A 350 -25.88 -20.10 -44.79
N LEU A 351 -26.58 -19.00 -45.12
CA LEU A 351 -25.93 -17.79 -45.64
C LEU A 351 -24.97 -17.19 -44.62
N LEU A 352 -25.36 -17.10 -43.34
CA LEU A 352 -24.48 -16.69 -42.25
C LEU A 352 -23.23 -17.58 -42.17
N SER A 353 -23.40 -18.91 -42.22
CA SER A 353 -22.27 -19.84 -42.22
C SER A 353 -21.35 -19.62 -43.42
N ASN A 354 -21.89 -19.32 -44.60
CA ASN A 354 -21.11 -19.08 -45.81
C ASN A 354 -20.32 -17.76 -45.71
N ILE A 355 -20.93 -16.72 -45.15
CA ILE A 355 -20.23 -15.44 -44.85
C ILE A 355 -19.06 -15.70 -43.89
N LEU A 356 -19.28 -16.41 -42.80
CA LEU A 356 -18.23 -16.67 -41.80
C LEU A 356 -17.09 -17.57 -42.32
N LYS A 357 -17.39 -18.45 -43.30
CA LYS A 357 -16.40 -19.30 -43.97
C LYS A 357 -15.70 -18.61 -45.15
N THR A 358 -16.11 -17.40 -45.51
CA THR A 358 -15.51 -16.68 -46.64
C THR A 358 -14.04 -16.38 -46.35
N ASN A 359 -13.16 -16.78 -47.27
CA ASN A 359 -11.73 -16.50 -47.23
C ASN A 359 -11.32 -15.92 -48.59
N MET A 360 -11.22 -14.60 -48.66
CA MET A 360 -10.92 -13.89 -49.90
C MET A 360 -9.87 -12.80 -49.69
N THR A 361 -9.28 -12.31 -50.78
CA THR A 361 -8.41 -11.13 -50.75
C THR A 361 -9.08 -9.99 -51.51
N GLY A 362 -9.55 -9.00 -50.77
CA GLY A 362 -10.22 -7.80 -51.27
C GLY A 362 -9.28 -6.62 -51.51
N VAL A 363 -9.84 -5.43 -51.66
CA VAL A 363 -9.07 -4.17 -51.78
C VAL A 363 -8.51 -3.67 -50.44
N SER A 364 -9.10 -4.07 -49.32
CA SER A 364 -8.62 -3.79 -47.96
C SER A 364 -7.56 -4.78 -47.48
N GLY A 365 -7.40 -5.93 -48.15
CA GLY A 365 -6.46 -7.00 -47.80
C GLY A 365 -7.14 -8.38 -47.67
N PRO A 366 -6.53 -9.33 -46.94
CA PRO A 366 -7.14 -10.61 -46.63
C PRO A 366 -8.37 -10.44 -45.72
N ILE A 367 -9.49 -11.05 -46.10
CA ILE A 367 -10.78 -11.02 -45.39
C ILE A 367 -11.12 -12.45 -44.97
N ALA A 368 -11.23 -12.64 -43.66
CA ALA A 368 -11.64 -13.87 -43.03
C ALA A 368 -12.14 -13.55 -41.61
N PHE A 369 -12.70 -14.55 -40.92
CA PHE A 369 -13.15 -14.43 -39.54
C PHE A 369 -12.50 -15.49 -38.65
N ASN A 370 -12.13 -15.10 -37.44
CA ASN A 370 -11.74 -16.01 -36.37
C ASN A 370 -12.98 -16.74 -35.80
N PRO A 371 -12.80 -17.80 -34.97
CA PRO A 371 -13.92 -18.48 -34.30
C PRO A 371 -14.78 -17.57 -33.43
N ASP A 372 -14.22 -16.48 -32.90
CA ASP A 372 -14.92 -15.44 -32.14
C ASP A 372 -15.61 -14.39 -33.04
N ARG A 373 -15.59 -14.61 -34.37
CA ARG A 373 -16.11 -13.73 -35.42
C ARG A 373 -15.45 -12.36 -35.51
N SER A 374 -14.29 -12.18 -34.90
CA SER A 374 -13.44 -11.01 -35.13
C SER A 374 -12.62 -11.17 -36.42
N MET A 375 -12.20 -10.06 -37.02
CA MET A 375 -11.20 -10.11 -38.09
C MET A 375 -9.86 -10.61 -37.55
N PRO A 376 -9.14 -11.47 -38.29
CA PRO A 376 -7.81 -11.92 -37.92
C PRO A 376 -6.81 -10.76 -38.01
N ARG A 377 -5.91 -10.69 -37.03
CA ARG A 377 -4.75 -9.77 -37.02
C ARG A 377 -5.14 -8.28 -37.24
N PRO A 378 -6.00 -7.70 -36.39
CA PRO A 378 -6.35 -6.29 -36.50
C PRO A 378 -5.10 -5.40 -36.29
N SER A 379 -4.95 -4.42 -37.17
CA SER A 379 -3.81 -3.51 -37.22
C SER A 379 -4.23 -2.09 -37.61
N PHE A 380 -3.45 -1.10 -37.18
CA PHE A 380 -3.68 0.32 -37.42
C PHE A 380 -2.38 1.02 -37.84
N ASP A 381 -2.46 1.96 -38.77
CA ASP A 381 -1.42 2.97 -39.00
C ASP A 381 -1.47 3.99 -37.86
N VAL A 382 -0.32 4.32 -37.29
CA VAL A 382 -0.17 5.41 -36.33
C VAL A 382 0.27 6.66 -37.09
N LEU A 383 -0.56 7.70 -37.02
CA LEU A 383 -0.41 8.93 -37.81
C LEU A 383 -0.22 10.14 -36.89
N ASN A 384 0.63 11.07 -37.31
CA ASN A 384 0.83 12.38 -36.68
C ASN A 384 0.45 13.49 -37.67
N VAL A 385 -0.33 14.46 -37.22
CA VAL A 385 -0.74 15.60 -38.06
C VAL A 385 0.34 16.68 -38.04
N ALA A 386 0.94 16.97 -39.19
CA ALA A 386 2.01 17.94 -39.33
C ALA A 386 1.88 18.86 -40.56
N GLY A 387 2.30 20.12 -40.42
CA GLY A 387 2.33 21.09 -41.52
C GLY A 387 0.95 21.69 -41.82
N LYS A 388 0.59 21.86 -43.09
CA LYS A 388 -0.74 22.37 -43.53
C LYS A 388 -1.85 21.29 -43.38
N GLY A 389 -1.87 20.58 -42.25
CA GLY A 389 -2.85 19.52 -41.97
C GLY A 389 -2.56 18.19 -42.68
N LEU A 390 -1.31 17.94 -43.08
CA LEU A 390 -0.91 16.68 -43.71
C LEU A 390 -0.69 15.60 -42.65
N MET A 391 -1.15 14.39 -42.92
CA MET A 391 -0.90 13.24 -42.06
C MET A 391 0.43 12.59 -42.44
N ARG A 392 1.35 12.51 -41.48
CA ARG A 392 2.57 11.73 -41.59
C ARG A 392 2.41 10.44 -40.81
N GLN A 393 2.67 9.31 -41.46
CA GLN A 393 2.74 8.04 -40.75
C GLN A 393 4.03 7.95 -39.94
N ILE A 394 3.91 7.54 -38.68
CA ILE A 394 5.03 7.39 -37.75
C ILE A 394 5.26 5.93 -37.31
N GLY A 395 4.39 5.03 -37.74
CA GLY A 395 4.51 3.61 -37.46
C GLY A 395 3.18 2.90 -37.61
N TYR A 396 3.12 1.71 -37.02
CA TYR A 396 1.99 0.79 -37.05
C TYR A 396 1.74 0.27 -35.65
N TRP A 397 0.51 -0.14 -35.40
CA TRP A 397 0.13 -0.99 -34.28
C TRP A 397 -0.50 -2.26 -34.84
N CYS A 398 -0.19 -3.43 -34.28
CA CYS A 398 -0.98 -4.64 -34.55
C CYS A 398 -1.16 -5.48 -33.30
N ASN A 399 -2.26 -6.22 -33.24
CA ASN A 399 -2.53 -7.12 -32.13
C ASN A 399 -1.56 -8.33 -32.07
N TYR A 400 -0.59 -8.44 -32.97
CA TYR A 400 0.47 -9.45 -32.90
C TYR A 400 1.74 -8.95 -32.18
N SER A 401 2.26 -7.78 -32.56
CA SER A 401 3.56 -7.25 -32.12
C SER A 401 3.50 -5.94 -31.30
N GLY A 402 2.34 -5.28 -31.24
CA GLY A 402 2.21 -3.93 -30.67
C GLY A 402 2.67 -2.85 -31.65
N LEU A 403 3.33 -1.81 -31.15
CA LEU A 403 3.85 -0.66 -31.91
C LEU A 403 5.16 -0.98 -32.63
N SER A 404 5.23 -0.65 -33.91
CA SER A 404 6.39 -0.93 -34.75
C SER A 404 6.49 0.06 -35.92
N VAL A 405 7.70 0.39 -36.36
CA VAL A 405 7.95 1.12 -37.62
C VAL A 405 7.91 0.21 -38.85
N VAL A 406 8.01 -1.11 -38.64
CA VAL A 406 7.93 -2.14 -39.69
C VAL A 406 6.46 -2.53 -39.93
N PRO A 407 6.03 -2.65 -41.21
CA PRO A 407 4.67 -3.07 -41.55
C PRO A 407 4.26 -4.41 -40.92
N PRO A 408 2.99 -4.57 -40.51
CA PRO A 408 2.52 -5.78 -39.82
C PRO A 408 2.76 -7.08 -40.59
N GLU A 409 2.66 -7.06 -41.93
CA GLU A 409 2.75 -8.22 -42.81
C GLU A 409 4.13 -8.87 -42.74
N SER A 410 5.18 -8.06 -42.60
CA SER A 410 6.57 -8.51 -42.48
C SER A 410 6.86 -9.14 -41.11
N LEU A 411 6.06 -8.80 -40.09
CA LEU A 411 6.21 -9.29 -38.72
C LEU A 411 5.51 -10.62 -38.49
N TYR A 412 4.46 -10.92 -39.26
CA TYR A 412 3.73 -12.20 -39.15
C TYR A 412 4.56 -13.43 -39.53
N ALA A 413 5.69 -13.24 -40.24
CA ALA A 413 6.64 -14.31 -40.55
C ALA A 413 7.55 -14.70 -39.38
N LYS A 414 7.57 -13.90 -38.30
CA LYS A 414 8.39 -14.09 -37.10
C LYS A 414 7.50 -14.45 -35.91
N PRO A 415 8.01 -15.09 -34.85
CA PRO A 415 7.24 -15.34 -33.64
C PRO A 415 6.79 -14.02 -32.97
N ALA A 416 5.62 -14.06 -32.32
CA ALA A 416 5.03 -12.90 -31.66
C ALA A 416 5.97 -12.37 -30.56
N ASN A 417 6.32 -11.09 -30.64
CA ASN A 417 7.12 -10.42 -29.63
C ASN A 417 6.50 -9.05 -29.31
N ARG A 418 6.10 -8.88 -28.05
CA ARG A 418 5.48 -7.66 -27.50
C ARG A 418 6.34 -7.04 -26.39
N SER A 419 7.62 -7.39 -26.30
CA SER A 419 8.50 -6.81 -25.29
C SER A 419 8.61 -5.28 -25.45
N SER A 420 8.76 -4.55 -24.35
CA SER A 420 8.86 -3.08 -24.38
C SER A 420 10.07 -2.60 -25.19
N SER A 421 11.13 -3.41 -25.26
CA SER A 421 12.35 -3.11 -26.04
C SER A 421 12.15 -3.16 -27.55
N THR A 422 11.13 -3.87 -28.05
CA THR A 422 10.83 -3.96 -29.49
C THR A 422 9.79 -2.95 -29.96
N GLN A 423 9.14 -2.24 -29.04
CA GLN A 423 8.15 -1.20 -29.35
C GLN A 423 8.86 0.05 -29.88
N LEU A 424 8.57 0.48 -31.11
CA LEU A 424 9.22 1.66 -31.70
C LEU A 424 8.27 2.44 -32.61
N LEU A 425 8.30 3.76 -32.49
CA LEU A 425 7.65 4.71 -33.40
C LEU A 425 8.66 5.77 -33.84
N ASP A 426 8.45 6.34 -35.02
CA ASP A 426 9.20 7.50 -35.50
C ASP A 426 8.90 8.76 -34.67
N GLN A 427 9.78 9.75 -34.80
CA GLN A 427 9.68 11.01 -34.06
C GLN A 427 8.33 11.71 -34.28
N VAL A 428 7.68 12.02 -33.16
CA VAL A 428 6.39 12.72 -33.10
C VAL A 428 6.60 14.23 -33.08
N ILE A 429 5.79 14.96 -33.86
CA ILE A 429 5.67 16.42 -33.73
C ILE A 429 4.46 16.69 -32.85
N TRP A 430 4.68 17.27 -31.68
CA TRP A 430 3.64 17.59 -30.71
C TRP A 430 3.01 18.97 -30.99
N PRO A 431 1.87 19.28 -30.37
CA PRO A 431 1.32 20.63 -30.40
C PRO A 431 2.37 21.68 -29.96
N GLY A 432 2.25 22.92 -30.46
CA GLY A 432 3.33 23.91 -30.33
C GLY A 432 4.56 23.68 -31.22
N LYS A 433 4.50 22.72 -32.17
CA LYS A 433 5.56 22.41 -33.16
C LYS A 433 6.89 21.97 -32.54
N THR A 434 6.84 21.27 -31.41
CA THR A 434 8.03 20.73 -30.74
C THR A 434 8.17 19.23 -30.98
N THR A 435 9.42 18.74 -31.02
CA THR A 435 9.72 17.30 -31.02
C THR A 435 9.99 16.76 -29.62
N LYS A 436 10.14 17.63 -28.62
CA LYS A 436 10.27 17.23 -27.22
C LYS A 436 8.93 16.71 -26.72
N ARG A 437 8.93 15.47 -26.22
CA ARG A 437 7.74 14.84 -25.62
C ARG A 437 7.19 15.72 -24.48
N PRO A 438 5.91 16.12 -24.51
CA PRO A 438 5.27 16.83 -23.42
C PRO A 438 5.29 15.99 -22.15
N ARG A 439 5.27 16.64 -20.98
CA ARG A 439 5.19 15.93 -19.70
C ARG A 439 3.84 15.21 -19.53
N GLY A 440 2.77 15.72 -20.17
CA GLY A 440 1.43 15.14 -20.13
C GLY A 440 0.64 15.45 -18.86
N TRP A 441 1.20 16.22 -17.93
CA TRP A 441 0.49 16.72 -16.74
C TRP A 441 1.06 18.06 -16.29
N ILE A 442 0.26 18.87 -15.59
CA ILE A 442 0.69 20.06 -14.88
C ILE A 442 0.02 20.13 -13.50
N PHE A 443 0.64 20.88 -12.58
CA PHE A 443 -0.11 21.31 -11.39
C PHE A 443 -1.21 22.27 -11.84
N PRO A 444 -2.44 22.15 -11.33
CA PRO A 444 -3.52 23.04 -11.75
C PRO A 444 -3.17 24.49 -11.38
N ASP A 445 -3.52 25.47 -12.21
CA ASP A 445 -3.28 26.91 -11.92
C ASP A 445 -4.07 27.40 -10.69
N ASN A 446 -5.18 26.71 -10.38
CA ASN A 446 -5.99 26.82 -9.17
C ASN A 446 -5.65 25.73 -8.12
N GLY A 447 -4.54 25.03 -8.33
CA GLY A 447 -4.12 23.88 -7.55
C GLY A 447 -3.80 24.27 -6.12
N ARG A 448 -4.44 23.58 -5.18
CA ARG A 448 -4.10 23.68 -3.75
C ARG A 448 -2.60 23.36 -3.58
N PRO A 449 -1.84 24.16 -2.81
CA PRO A 449 -0.46 23.81 -2.49
C PRO A 449 -0.41 22.45 -1.78
N LEU A 450 0.60 21.64 -2.07
CA LEU A 450 0.79 20.34 -1.43
C LEU A 450 0.86 20.52 0.09
N ARG A 451 0.01 19.77 0.81
CA ARG A 451 0.01 19.72 2.27
C ARG A 451 1.06 18.73 2.71
N ILE A 452 2.26 19.23 3.02
CA ILE A 452 3.38 18.38 3.40
C ILE A 452 3.37 18.22 4.93
N GLY A 453 3.14 17.00 5.39
CA GLY A 453 3.22 16.65 6.80
C GLY A 453 4.67 16.63 7.28
N VAL A 454 4.97 17.30 8.38
CA VAL A 454 6.32 17.41 8.95
C VAL A 454 6.27 17.06 10.44
N PRO A 455 7.14 16.18 10.97
CA PRO A 455 7.07 15.77 12.37
C PRO A 455 7.44 16.93 13.32
N ARG A 456 6.54 17.26 14.26
CA ARG A 456 6.80 18.20 15.35
C ARG A 456 7.55 17.51 16.48
N ARG A 457 8.87 17.39 16.33
CA ARG A 457 9.73 16.75 17.32
C ARG A 457 9.94 17.62 18.56
N VAL A 458 10.04 16.96 19.71
CA VAL A 458 10.43 17.59 20.98
C VAL A 458 11.92 17.41 21.24
N SER A 459 12.48 16.25 20.84
CA SER A 459 13.92 15.98 20.89
C SER A 459 14.57 15.94 19.51
N TYR A 460 15.89 16.16 19.48
CA TYR A 460 16.69 16.24 18.25
C TYR A 460 16.14 17.28 17.23
N LYS A 461 15.82 18.49 17.71
CA LYS A 461 15.27 19.61 16.92
C LYS A 461 16.14 20.07 15.72
N ALA A 462 17.39 19.63 15.64
CA ALA A 462 18.27 19.90 14.51
C ALA A 462 17.80 19.25 13.19
N PHE A 463 17.05 18.15 13.26
CA PHE A 463 16.54 17.47 12.06
C PHE A 463 15.29 18.15 11.50
N VAL A 464 14.37 18.52 12.40
CA VAL A 464 13.13 19.23 12.08
C VAL A 464 12.69 20.05 13.30
N SER A 465 12.43 21.34 13.11
CA SER A 465 11.85 22.24 14.11
C SER A 465 11.09 23.40 13.46
N GLU A 466 10.26 24.07 14.26
CA GLU A 466 9.54 25.28 13.87
C GLU A 466 10.11 26.47 14.65
N GLU A 467 10.38 27.57 13.95
CA GLU A 467 10.86 28.81 14.54
C GLU A 467 9.70 29.52 15.28
N GLU A 468 9.93 29.91 16.53
CA GLU A 468 8.87 30.45 17.40
C GLU A 468 8.28 31.75 16.80
N GLY A 469 6.97 31.74 16.55
CA GLY A 469 6.19 32.91 16.13
C GLY A 469 6.16 33.18 14.61
N SER A 470 7.05 32.61 13.80
CA SER A 470 7.08 32.82 12.34
C SER A 470 6.38 31.72 11.54
N GLY A 471 6.17 30.53 12.13
CA GLY A 471 5.62 29.36 11.43
C GLY A 471 6.57 28.78 10.36
N VAL A 472 7.82 29.25 10.33
CA VAL A 472 8.84 28.78 9.39
C VAL A 472 9.46 27.50 9.92
N VAL A 473 9.37 26.44 9.12
CA VAL A 473 9.96 25.13 9.44
C VAL A 473 11.41 25.12 8.96
N ARG A 474 12.33 24.66 9.81
CA ARG A 474 13.75 24.50 9.51
C ARG A 474 14.28 23.16 10.02
N GLY A 475 15.43 22.75 9.52
CA GLY A 475 16.12 21.54 9.97
C GLY A 475 16.83 20.85 8.83
N TYR A 476 17.68 19.87 9.17
CA TYR A 476 18.44 19.09 8.20
C TYR A 476 17.54 18.51 7.09
N SER A 477 16.46 17.80 7.45
CA SER A 477 15.57 17.15 6.48
C SER A 477 14.81 18.15 5.59
N ILE A 478 14.54 19.34 6.12
CA ILE A 478 13.83 20.42 5.40
C ILE A 478 14.77 21.07 4.38
N ASP A 479 16.00 21.37 4.77
CA ASP A 479 17.01 21.94 3.87
C ASP A 479 17.32 20.97 2.72
N VAL A 480 17.42 19.66 2.98
CA VAL A 480 17.58 18.64 1.94
C VAL A 480 16.39 18.63 0.98
N PHE A 481 15.16 18.64 1.51
CA PHE A 481 13.95 18.66 0.69
C PHE A 481 13.88 19.91 -0.21
N LEU A 482 14.15 21.09 0.35
CA LEU A 482 14.15 22.35 -0.40
C LEU A 482 15.27 22.41 -1.45
N ALA A 483 16.44 21.84 -1.16
CA ALA A 483 17.51 21.71 -2.15
C ALA A 483 17.08 20.80 -3.31
N ALA A 484 16.42 19.67 -3.01
CA ALA A 484 15.95 18.73 -4.03
C ALA A 484 14.85 19.35 -4.91
N LEU A 485 13.94 20.13 -4.31
CA LEU A 485 12.93 20.89 -5.06
C LEU A 485 13.54 21.88 -6.06
N LYS A 486 14.68 22.51 -5.74
CA LYS A 486 15.37 23.44 -6.66
C LYS A 486 15.97 22.76 -7.89
N CYS A 487 16.23 21.46 -7.82
CA CYS A 487 16.69 20.67 -8.95
C CYS A 487 15.56 20.28 -9.91
N LEU A 488 14.29 20.43 -9.50
CA LEU A 488 13.15 20.11 -10.35
C LEU A 488 12.97 21.18 -11.44
N PRO A 489 12.61 20.80 -12.68
CA PRO A 489 12.43 21.74 -13.78
C PRO A 489 11.10 22.53 -13.71
N TYR A 490 10.39 22.47 -12.57
CA TYR A 490 9.09 23.08 -12.35
C TYR A 490 8.91 23.46 -10.88
N PRO A 491 8.10 24.48 -10.58
CA PRO A 491 7.78 24.82 -9.20
C PRO A 491 6.84 23.78 -8.58
N VAL A 492 7.06 23.47 -7.30
CA VAL A 492 6.17 22.63 -6.49
C VAL A 492 5.60 23.48 -5.37
N PRO A 493 4.42 24.10 -5.54
CA PRO A 493 3.77 24.86 -4.48
C PRO A 493 3.44 23.93 -3.31
N HIS A 494 3.93 24.26 -2.12
CA HIS A 494 3.75 23.43 -0.94
C HIS A 494 3.61 24.28 0.33
N LYS A 495 2.98 23.68 1.35
CA LYS A 495 2.91 24.22 2.69
C LYS A 495 3.26 23.13 3.69
N PHE A 496 4.17 23.42 4.61
CA PHE A 496 4.48 22.52 5.70
C PHE A 496 3.40 22.59 6.78
N ILE A 497 2.97 21.42 7.25
CA ILE A 497 2.00 21.27 8.34
C ILE A 497 2.63 20.39 9.40
N MET A 498 2.82 20.97 10.58
CA MET A 498 3.43 20.28 11.72
C MET A 498 2.49 19.18 12.25
N PHE A 499 3.05 18.00 12.48
CA PHE A 499 2.34 16.81 12.95
C PHE A 499 2.89 16.36 14.32
N GLY A 500 2.04 16.35 15.33
CA GLY A 500 2.38 16.00 16.71
C GLY A 500 1.78 16.98 17.71
N ASP A 501 1.74 16.59 18.98
CA ASP A 501 1.21 17.43 20.06
C ASP A 501 2.19 18.52 20.53
N GLY A 502 3.48 18.42 20.13
CA GLY A 502 4.54 19.32 20.58
C GLY A 502 5.02 19.06 22.02
N HIS A 503 4.49 18.04 22.69
CA HIS A 503 4.87 17.62 24.04
C HIS A 503 5.64 16.29 24.03
N LYS A 504 5.41 15.43 23.03
CA LYS A 504 6.13 14.17 22.80
C LYS A 504 6.51 14.04 21.33
N ASN A 505 7.50 13.19 21.05
CA ASN A 505 7.83 12.88 19.66
C ASN A 505 6.66 12.17 18.96
N PRO A 506 6.33 12.58 17.73
CA PRO A 506 5.19 12.03 17.01
C PRO A 506 5.44 10.60 16.54
N SER A 507 4.37 9.82 16.39
CA SER A 507 4.46 8.49 15.76
C SER A 507 4.61 8.63 14.25
N TYR A 508 5.77 8.25 13.71
CA TYR A 508 6.03 8.26 12.27
C TYR A 508 5.11 7.33 11.48
N SER A 509 4.67 6.22 12.08
CA SER A 509 3.67 5.33 11.47
C SER A 509 2.31 6.02 11.33
N GLN A 510 1.91 6.88 12.29
CA GLN A 510 0.70 7.69 12.15
C GLN A 510 0.88 8.80 11.11
N LEU A 511 2.03 9.47 11.08
CA LEU A 511 2.34 10.50 10.06
C LEU A 511 2.21 9.94 8.64
N VAL A 512 2.78 8.76 8.39
CA VAL A 512 2.69 8.04 7.11
C VAL A 512 1.24 7.63 6.81
N ASN A 513 0.48 7.16 7.79
CA ASN A 513 -0.95 6.85 7.60
C ASN A 513 -1.81 8.09 7.29
N MET A 514 -1.37 9.30 7.64
CA MET A 514 -2.09 10.53 7.25
C MET A 514 -1.99 10.80 5.74
N ILE A 515 -0.97 10.26 5.06
CA ILE A 515 -0.86 10.32 3.59
C ILE A 515 -1.90 9.39 2.95
N THR A 516 -2.03 8.15 3.44
CA THR A 516 -3.02 7.19 2.93
C THR A 516 -4.46 7.64 3.21
N ALA A 517 -4.69 8.37 4.32
CA ALA A 517 -5.95 9.02 4.63
C ALA A 517 -6.21 10.33 3.85
N ASN A 518 -5.34 10.71 2.92
CA ASN A 518 -5.42 11.92 2.10
C ASN A 518 -5.48 13.24 2.91
N VAL A 519 -4.94 13.22 4.13
CA VAL A 519 -4.79 14.41 5.00
C VAL A 519 -3.55 15.19 4.60
N PHE A 520 -2.45 14.48 4.32
CA PHE A 520 -1.23 15.04 3.75
C PHE A 520 -1.01 14.49 2.33
N ASP A 521 -0.47 15.32 1.46
CA ASP A 521 -0.16 14.95 0.07
C ASP A 521 1.27 14.38 -0.06
N ALA A 522 2.13 14.62 0.95
CA ALA A 522 3.44 14.00 1.14
C ALA A 522 3.89 14.18 2.61
N ALA A 523 4.93 13.49 3.06
CA ALA A 523 5.57 13.77 4.35
C ALA A 523 7.09 13.90 4.20
N VAL A 524 7.62 14.92 4.89
CA VAL A 524 9.03 15.29 4.85
C VAL A 524 9.56 15.32 6.28
N GLY A 525 10.71 14.68 6.48
CA GLY A 525 11.36 14.57 7.77
C GLY A 525 12.35 13.41 7.77
N ASP A 526 12.85 13.11 8.95
CA ASP A 526 13.66 11.95 9.35
C ASP A 526 12.82 10.66 9.39
N ILE A 527 12.18 10.33 8.26
CA ILE A 527 11.30 9.18 8.12
C ILE A 527 12.10 7.98 7.61
N THR A 528 12.30 6.98 8.46
CA THR A 528 12.96 5.72 8.08
C THR A 528 12.13 4.92 7.08
N ILE A 529 12.78 4.46 6.01
CA ILE A 529 12.22 3.53 5.03
C ILE A 529 12.23 2.12 5.61
N VAL A 530 11.04 1.58 5.88
CA VAL A 530 10.84 0.22 6.43
C VAL A 530 9.75 -0.53 5.67
N THR A 531 9.84 -1.86 5.65
CA THR A 531 8.96 -2.76 4.87
C THR A 531 7.47 -2.54 5.09
N ASN A 532 7.04 -2.25 6.32
CA ASN A 532 5.62 -1.99 6.60
C ASN A 532 5.11 -0.68 6.00
N ARG A 533 5.98 0.32 5.80
CA ARG A 533 5.62 1.62 5.19
C ARG A 533 5.66 1.56 3.67
N THR A 534 6.63 0.85 3.08
CA THR A 534 6.75 0.68 1.62
C THR A 534 5.62 -0.15 1.01
N LYS A 535 4.92 -0.95 1.83
CA LYS A 535 3.69 -1.65 1.40
C LYS A 535 2.54 -0.72 1.07
N ILE A 536 2.50 0.50 1.62
CA ILE A 536 1.36 1.42 1.53
C ILE A 536 1.70 2.76 0.87
N LEU A 537 2.97 3.14 0.83
CA LEU A 537 3.47 4.40 0.25
C LEU A 537 4.73 4.17 -0.56
N ASP A 538 5.02 5.11 -1.46
CA ASP A 538 6.30 5.18 -2.14
C ASP A 538 7.24 6.16 -1.43
N PHE A 539 8.53 5.88 -1.50
CA PHE A 539 9.57 6.70 -0.89
C PHE A 539 10.54 7.22 -1.95
N SER A 540 11.13 8.39 -1.69
CA SER A 540 12.30 8.82 -2.45
C SER A 540 13.50 7.89 -2.18
N GLN A 541 14.54 7.99 -3.01
CA GLN A 541 15.87 7.50 -2.65
C GLN A 541 16.28 8.03 -1.26
N PRO A 542 16.99 7.22 -0.44
CA PRO A 542 17.40 7.64 0.89
C PRO A 542 18.42 8.77 0.79
N TYR A 543 18.21 9.83 1.57
CA TYR A 543 19.11 10.99 1.59
C TYR A 543 20.08 10.99 2.77
N ALA A 544 19.88 10.09 3.73
CA ALA A 544 20.76 9.88 4.89
C ALA A 544 20.71 8.43 5.38
N ASP A 545 21.85 7.89 5.79
CA ASP A 545 21.95 6.57 6.42
C ASP A 545 21.46 6.63 7.87
N SER A 546 20.62 5.67 8.26
CA SER A 546 19.83 5.73 9.50
C SER A 546 19.80 4.41 10.28
N GLY A 547 20.76 3.50 10.05
CA GLY A 547 20.74 2.22 10.73
C GLY A 547 20.88 2.32 12.25
N LEU A 548 20.40 1.28 12.93
CA LEU A 548 20.41 1.16 14.39
C LEU A 548 21.80 0.84 14.91
N VAL A 549 22.15 1.52 16.01
CA VAL A 549 23.41 1.33 16.73
C VAL A 549 23.15 1.25 18.23
N VAL A 550 24.10 0.66 18.97
CA VAL A 550 24.00 0.47 20.43
C VAL A 550 24.88 1.47 21.15
N VAL A 551 24.34 2.14 22.17
CA VAL A 551 25.04 3.12 23.01
C VAL A 551 25.09 2.64 24.45
N VAL A 552 26.26 2.74 25.08
CA VAL A 552 26.50 2.33 26.48
C VAL A 552 27.28 3.39 27.25
N HIS A 553 27.14 3.38 28.58
CA HIS A 553 27.93 4.22 29.48
C HIS A 553 29.32 3.61 29.73
N VAL A 554 30.36 4.45 29.71
CA VAL A 554 31.76 4.03 29.82
C VAL A 554 32.19 3.93 31.30
N LYS A 555 32.41 2.71 31.80
CA LYS A 555 32.97 2.49 33.15
C LYS A 555 34.51 2.42 33.10
N LYS A 556 35.18 3.36 33.78
CA LYS A 556 36.65 3.31 33.97
C LYS A 556 37.00 2.24 35.02
N ILE A 557 37.85 1.27 34.68
CA ILE A 557 38.27 0.20 35.62
C ILE A 557 38.98 0.80 36.86
N ARG A 558 38.59 0.32 38.05
CA ARG A 558 39.15 0.73 39.34
C ARG A 558 40.41 -0.10 39.69
N SER A 559 41.55 0.60 39.74
CA SER A 559 42.85 0.26 40.34
C SER A 559 43.74 -0.81 39.66
N ILE A 560 44.94 -0.36 39.26
CA ILE A 560 46.03 -1.11 38.60
C ILE A 560 47.02 -1.71 39.65
N ALA A 561 46.76 -1.57 40.95
CA ALA A 561 47.74 -1.82 42.03
C ALA A 561 48.39 -3.22 42.08
N TRP A 562 47.72 -4.26 41.56
CA TRP A 562 48.23 -5.65 41.48
C TRP A 562 48.52 -6.11 40.04
N ALA A 563 48.59 -5.18 39.09
CA ALA A 563 48.75 -5.50 37.67
C ALA A 563 50.05 -6.28 37.38
N PHE A 564 51.09 -6.16 38.20
CA PHE A 564 52.34 -6.91 38.04
C PHE A 564 52.19 -8.44 38.16
N LEU A 565 51.11 -8.95 38.78
CA LEU A 565 50.83 -10.40 38.87
C LEU A 565 49.97 -10.93 37.71
N ARG A 566 49.31 -10.05 36.96
CA ARG A 566 48.38 -10.39 35.85
C ARG A 566 49.03 -11.01 34.60
N PRO A 567 50.29 -10.70 34.22
CA PRO A 567 50.90 -11.22 32.98
C PRO A 567 50.95 -12.74 32.91
N PHE A 568 51.00 -13.43 34.05
CA PHE A 568 51.00 -14.89 34.13
C PHE A 568 49.89 -15.40 35.05
N THR A 569 49.36 -16.58 34.73
CA THR A 569 48.38 -17.25 35.59
C THR A 569 49.04 -17.76 36.87
N PRO A 570 48.30 -17.93 37.98
CA PRO A 570 48.84 -18.53 39.20
C PRO A 570 49.49 -19.91 38.97
N LEU A 571 48.94 -20.69 38.02
CA LEU A 571 49.52 -21.97 37.61
C LEU A 571 50.90 -21.79 36.98
N THR A 572 51.05 -20.84 36.05
CA THR A 572 52.34 -20.53 35.41
C THR A 572 53.37 -20.05 36.45
N TRP A 573 52.97 -19.20 37.39
CA TRP A 573 53.83 -18.80 38.52
C TRP A 573 54.31 -20.00 39.35
N GLY A 574 53.40 -20.94 39.63
CA GLY A 574 53.74 -22.20 40.31
C GLY A 574 54.72 -23.07 39.52
N VAL A 575 54.51 -23.23 38.21
CA VAL A 575 55.41 -24.00 37.33
C VAL A 575 56.81 -23.38 37.30
N ILE A 576 56.92 -22.05 37.18
CA ILE A 576 58.21 -21.35 37.22
C ILE A 576 58.92 -21.64 38.55
N ALA A 577 58.22 -21.52 39.69
CA ALA A 577 58.81 -21.79 41.00
C ALA A 577 59.30 -23.24 41.15
N VAL A 578 58.51 -24.22 40.69
CA VAL A 578 58.91 -25.64 40.72
C VAL A 578 60.13 -25.90 39.85
N PHE A 579 60.14 -25.40 38.60
CA PHE A 579 61.28 -25.58 37.70
C PHE A 579 62.55 -24.88 38.19
N CYS A 580 62.42 -23.72 38.87
CA CYS A 580 63.56 -23.08 39.54
C CYS A 580 64.19 -24.00 40.59
N LEU A 581 63.38 -24.67 41.40
CA LEU A 581 63.89 -25.62 42.42
C LEU A 581 64.53 -26.87 41.78
N VAL A 582 63.91 -27.41 40.72
CA VAL A 582 64.42 -28.57 39.98
C VAL A 582 65.77 -28.26 39.36
N VAL A 583 65.88 -27.16 38.60
CA VAL A 583 67.14 -26.79 37.94
C VAL A 583 68.23 -26.45 38.96
N GLY A 584 67.90 -25.78 40.06
CA GLY A 584 68.83 -25.55 41.17
C GLY A 584 69.40 -26.83 41.76
N THR A 585 68.54 -27.82 41.95
CA THR A 585 68.93 -29.13 42.46
C THR A 585 69.80 -29.88 41.47
N VAL A 586 69.49 -29.82 40.17
CA VAL A 586 70.27 -30.47 39.10
C VAL A 586 71.65 -29.81 38.93
N VAL A 587 71.72 -28.47 38.94
CA VAL A 587 73.01 -27.77 38.87
C VAL A 587 73.82 -28.05 40.14
N TRP A 588 73.17 -28.07 41.31
CA TRP A 588 73.82 -28.45 42.56
C TRP A 588 74.39 -29.87 42.49
N THR A 589 73.64 -30.90 42.05
CA THR A 589 74.18 -32.26 41.98
C THR A 589 75.36 -32.39 41.01
N LEU A 590 75.34 -31.66 39.88
CA LEU A 590 76.40 -31.68 38.88
C LEU A 590 77.66 -30.90 39.30
N GLU A 591 77.51 -29.83 40.07
CA GLU A 591 78.62 -28.97 40.52
C GLU A 591 79.17 -29.37 41.91
N HIS A 592 78.37 -30.01 42.76
CA HIS A 592 78.72 -30.34 44.15
C HIS A 592 80.01 -31.17 44.26
N LYS A 593 80.27 -32.04 43.28
CA LYS A 593 81.46 -32.90 43.27
C LYS A 593 82.74 -32.17 42.86
N PHE A 594 82.66 -31.11 42.06
CA PHE A 594 83.83 -30.50 41.40
C PHE A 594 84.07 -29.03 41.77
N ASN A 595 83.13 -28.38 42.44
CA ASN A 595 83.18 -26.94 42.72
C ASN A 595 83.06 -26.66 44.23
N ASP A 596 84.05 -25.98 44.79
CA ASP A 596 84.11 -25.68 46.22
C ASP A 596 83.08 -24.61 46.65
N GLU A 597 82.55 -23.81 45.72
CA GLU A 597 81.48 -22.82 45.99
C GLU A 597 80.14 -23.48 46.35
N PHE A 598 79.91 -24.72 45.89
CA PHE A 598 78.69 -25.50 46.17
C PHE A 598 78.87 -26.52 47.32
N ARG A 599 79.93 -26.36 48.14
CA ARG A 599 80.25 -27.20 49.31
C ARG A 599 80.09 -26.45 50.64
N GLY A 600 79.76 -27.20 51.70
CA GLY A 600 79.54 -26.65 53.05
C GLY A 600 78.58 -27.51 53.90
N PRO A 601 78.23 -27.09 55.14
CA PRO A 601 77.26 -27.80 55.96
C PRO A 601 75.86 -27.81 55.30
N PRO A 602 74.99 -28.81 55.57
CA PRO A 602 73.73 -29.01 54.84
C PRO A 602 72.80 -27.79 54.84
N LYS A 603 72.84 -26.96 55.89
CA LYS A 603 72.10 -25.69 55.94
C LYS A 603 72.60 -24.67 54.89
N LYS A 604 73.92 -24.59 54.66
CA LYS A 604 74.51 -23.71 53.64
C LYS A 604 74.15 -24.19 52.24
N GLN A 605 74.15 -25.50 52.01
CA GLN A 605 73.84 -26.10 50.70
C GLN A 605 72.38 -25.84 50.28
N MET A 606 71.42 -26.00 51.19
CA MET A 606 70.01 -25.67 50.93
C MET A 606 69.82 -24.18 50.58
N VAL A 607 70.53 -23.29 51.28
CA VAL A 607 70.52 -21.86 50.98
C VAL A 607 71.13 -21.59 49.60
N THR A 608 72.25 -22.24 49.26
CA THR A 608 72.88 -22.10 47.94
C THR A 608 71.99 -22.59 46.81
N ILE A 609 71.27 -23.72 46.96
CA ILE A 609 70.31 -24.21 45.94
C ILE A 609 69.20 -23.18 45.68
N LEU A 610 68.58 -22.69 46.75
CA LEU A 610 67.47 -21.73 46.65
C LEU A 610 67.93 -20.38 46.10
N TRP A 611 69.09 -19.89 46.57
CA TRP A 611 69.62 -18.59 46.19
C TRP A 611 70.19 -18.59 44.77
N PHE A 612 70.92 -19.63 44.38
CA PHE A 612 71.43 -19.81 43.02
C PHE A 612 70.28 -19.82 42.01
N SER A 613 69.26 -20.66 42.21
CA SER A 613 68.08 -20.69 41.34
C SER A 613 67.36 -19.37 41.24
N PHE A 614 67.14 -18.68 42.35
CA PHE A 614 66.46 -17.39 42.35
C PHE A 614 67.29 -16.30 41.65
N SER A 615 68.60 -16.27 41.86
CA SER A 615 69.50 -15.28 41.26
C SER A 615 69.64 -15.41 39.73
N THR A 616 69.47 -16.62 39.18
CA THR A 616 69.46 -16.83 37.73
C THR A 616 68.32 -16.11 37.03
N ILE A 617 67.14 -15.98 37.67
CA ILE A 617 65.95 -15.32 37.10
C ILE A 617 66.20 -13.82 36.86
N PHE A 618 67.03 -13.19 37.69
CA PHE A 618 67.39 -11.77 37.61
C PHE A 618 68.69 -11.52 36.85
N GLY A 619 69.28 -12.55 36.22
CA GLY A 619 70.46 -12.42 35.38
C GLY A 619 71.78 -12.19 36.14
N ALA A 620 71.84 -12.49 37.43
CA ALA A 620 73.02 -12.27 38.27
C ALA A 620 73.40 -13.49 39.13
N PRO A 621 73.76 -14.65 38.52
CA PRO A 621 74.27 -15.79 39.27
C PRO A 621 75.59 -15.42 39.96
N ARG A 622 75.66 -15.61 41.29
CA ARG A 622 76.82 -15.22 42.10
C ARG A 622 77.91 -16.31 42.13
N GLU A 623 77.51 -17.56 41.94
CA GLU A 623 78.36 -18.75 41.94
C GLU A 623 78.71 -19.16 40.50
N ASN A 624 79.99 -19.45 40.24
CA ASN A 624 80.46 -19.81 38.90
C ASN A 624 80.32 -21.31 38.65
N THR A 625 79.67 -21.74 37.56
CA THR A 625 79.59 -23.17 37.19
C THR A 625 80.86 -23.64 36.47
N VAL A 626 81.51 -24.68 36.99
CA VAL A 626 82.78 -25.22 36.47
C VAL A 626 82.54 -26.45 35.58
N SER A 627 81.50 -27.23 35.83
CA SER A 627 81.17 -28.47 35.08
C SER A 627 80.65 -28.18 33.68
N THR A 628 81.15 -28.89 32.67
CA THR A 628 80.67 -28.77 31.28
C THR A 628 79.19 -29.13 31.16
N LEU A 629 78.73 -30.17 31.87
CA LEU A 629 77.31 -30.56 31.90
C LEU A 629 76.45 -29.53 32.64
N GLY A 630 76.97 -28.97 33.74
CA GLY A 630 76.31 -27.88 34.49
C GLY A 630 76.14 -26.62 33.64
N ARG A 631 77.15 -26.26 32.85
CA ARG A 631 77.11 -25.13 31.90
C ARG A 631 76.07 -25.33 30.79
N ILE A 632 75.91 -26.55 30.26
CA ILE A 632 74.89 -26.83 29.24
C ILE A 632 73.49 -26.67 29.83
N VAL A 633 73.23 -27.22 31.02
CA VAL A 633 71.95 -27.07 31.72
C VAL A 633 71.67 -25.60 32.03
N LEU A 634 72.67 -24.85 32.51
CA LEU A 634 72.54 -23.43 32.81
C LEU A 634 72.28 -22.59 31.56
N LEU A 635 72.91 -22.88 30.43
CA LEU A 635 72.71 -22.14 29.17
C LEU A 635 71.27 -22.29 28.66
N ILE A 636 70.74 -23.52 28.67
CA ILE A 636 69.33 -23.77 28.31
C ILE A 636 68.39 -23.06 29.29
N TRP A 637 68.69 -23.10 30.58
CA TRP A 637 67.88 -22.44 31.61
C TRP A 637 67.88 -20.91 31.49
N LEU A 638 69.03 -20.29 31.21
CA LEU A 638 69.14 -18.85 30.95
C LEU A 638 68.37 -18.45 29.68
N PHE A 639 68.34 -19.30 28.65
CA PHE A 639 67.50 -19.08 27.47
C PHE A 639 66.00 -19.13 27.81
N VAL A 640 65.59 -20.07 28.65
CA VAL A 640 64.20 -20.14 29.15
C VAL A 640 63.83 -18.90 29.97
N ILE A 641 64.71 -18.45 30.86
CA ILE A 641 64.52 -17.22 31.66
C ILE A 641 64.42 -15.98 30.76
N LEU A 642 65.25 -15.89 29.71
CA LEU A 642 65.20 -14.80 28.74
C LEU A 642 63.82 -14.71 28.06
N ILE A 643 63.26 -15.86 27.65
CA ILE A 643 61.93 -15.93 27.05
C ILE A 643 60.86 -15.52 28.08
N ILE A 644 60.94 -16.03 29.31
CA ILE A 644 59.96 -15.74 30.37
C ILE A 644 59.97 -14.24 30.71
N THR A 645 61.15 -13.63 30.90
CA THR A 645 61.30 -12.20 31.24
C THR A 645 60.87 -11.29 30.09
N SER A 646 61.21 -11.64 28.85
CA SER A 646 60.78 -10.90 27.66
C SER A 646 59.25 -10.98 27.48
N SER A 647 58.66 -12.18 27.65
CA SER A 647 57.21 -12.40 27.55
C SER A 647 56.44 -11.69 28.67
N TYR A 648 56.97 -11.71 29.90
CA TYR A 648 56.42 -10.96 31.03
C TYR A 648 56.37 -9.46 30.72
N THR A 649 57.48 -8.90 30.22
CA THR A 649 57.60 -7.47 29.92
C THR A 649 56.68 -7.07 28.76
N ALA A 650 56.60 -7.87 27.69
CA ALA A 650 55.70 -7.62 26.56
C ALA A 650 54.21 -7.71 26.97
N SER A 651 53.86 -8.66 27.84
CA SER A 651 52.49 -8.84 28.31
C SER A 651 52.08 -7.74 29.28
N LEU A 652 52.98 -7.31 30.18
CA LEU A 652 52.72 -6.21 31.11
C LEU A 652 52.58 -4.87 30.37
N THR A 653 53.42 -4.60 29.37
CA THR A 653 53.35 -3.39 28.54
C THR A 653 52.08 -3.36 27.69
N SER A 654 51.66 -4.49 27.11
CA SER A 654 50.36 -4.63 26.44
C SER A 654 49.19 -4.36 27.40
N PHE A 655 49.25 -4.90 28.63
CA PHE A 655 48.22 -4.68 29.64
C PHE A 655 48.12 -3.23 30.13
N LEU A 656 49.25 -2.51 30.18
CA LEU A 656 49.29 -1.11 30.60
C LEU A 656 48.92 -0.13 29.47
N THR A 657 49.09 -0.50 28.20
CA THR A 657 48.77 0.35 27.05
C THR A 657 47.31 0.26 26.61
N VAL A 658 46.65 -0.89 26.81
CA VAL A 658 45.22 -1.04 26.51
C VAL A 658 44.38 -0.47 27.66
N GLN A 659 43.82 0.74 27.49
CA GLN A 659 42.71 1.19 28.33
C GLN A 659 41.49 0.30 28.06
N GLN A 660 41.36 -0.82 28.80
CA GLN A 660 40.15 -1.62 28.74
C GLN A 660 39.01 -0.83 29.40
N LEU A 661 38.17 -0.23 28.57
CA LEU A 661 36.83 0.22 28.97
C LEU A 661 35.96 -1.04 29.01
N SER A 662 35.58 -1.51 30.19
CA SER A 662 34.73 -2.69 30.32
C SER A 662 33.25 -2.29 30.36
N SER A 663 32.54 -2.49 29.25
CA SER A 663 31.08 -2.64 29.25
C SER A 663 30.73 -4.14 29.11
N SER A 664 29.71 -4.62 29.83
CA SER A 664 29.25 -6.02 29.65
C SER A 664 28.56 -6.22 28.30
N ILE A 665 28.04 -5.15 27.70
CA ILE A 665 27.41 -5.13 26.38
C ILE A 665 28.45 -4.71 25.33
N GLN A 666 28.69 -5.58 24.35
CA GLN A 666 29.62 -5.32 23.22
C GLN A 666 28.89 -5.08 21.89
N GLY A 667 27.59 -5.32 21.83
CA GLY A 667 26.76 -5.13 20.64
C GLY A 667 25.39 -5.78 20.80
N ILE A 668 24.67 -5.93 19.68
CA ILE A 668 23.32 -6.51 19.66
C ILE A 668 23.27 -7.96 20.15
N GLU A 669 24.26 -8.78 19.81
CA GLU A 669 24.32 -10.20 20.24
C GLU A 669 24.40 -10.33 21.77
N SER A 670 25.18 -9.46 22.42
CA SER A 670 25.25 -9.39 23.88
C SER A 670 23.92 -8.95 24.50
N LEU A 671 23.18 -8.05 23.84
CA LEU A 671 21.87 -7.60 24.31
C LEU A 671 20.81 -8.70 24.23
N VAL A 672 20.81 -9.49 23.15
CA VAL A 672 19.90 -10.63 22.95
C VAL A 672 20.12 -11.69 24.02
N THR A 673 21.38 -12.00 24.33
CA THR A 673 21.74 -13.03 25.33
C THR A 673 21.60 -12.55 26.78
N SER A 674 21.72 -11.25 27.04
CA SER A 674 21.47 -10.66 28.37
C SER A 674 19.97 -10.60 28.71
N ASN A 675 19.64 -10.44 29.99
CA ASN A 675 18.29 -10.13 30.47
C ASN A 675 18.11 -8.65 30.85
N ASP A 676 19.07 -7.80 30.50
CA ASP A 676 19.11 -6.41 30.91
C ASP A 676 18.04 -5.56 30.19
N ALA A 677 17.62 -4.45 30.82
CA ALA A 677 16.70 -3.49 30.24
C ALA A 677 17.38 -2.65 29.14
N ILE A 678 16.64 -2.36 28.06
CA ILE A 678 17.14 -1.71 26.85
C ILE A 678 16.31 -0.46 26.57
N GLY A 679 16.96 0.69 26.50
CA GLY A 679 16.32 1.95 26.14
C GLY A 679 16.14 2.09 24.62
N TYR A 680 15.08 2.76 24.19
CA TYR A 680 14.85 3.12 22.78
C TYR A 680 14.09 4.44 22.65
N GLN A 681 14.17 5.10 21.50
CA GLN A 681 13.45 6.36 21.28
C GLN A 681 11.94 6.17 21.16
N VAL A 682 11.15 6.95 21.91
CA VAL A 682 9.70 6.99 21.73
C VAL A 682 9.33 7.40 20.30
N GLY A 683 8.51 6.59 19.65
CA GLY A 683 8.03 6.83 18.28
C GLY A 683 8.94 6.31 17.17
N SER A 684 10.12 5.77 17.52
CA SER A 684 11.03 5.11 16.59
C SER A 684 10.53 3.72 16.17
N PHE A 685 10.97 3.25 15.01
CA PHE A 685 10.71 1.87 14.55
C PHE A 685 11.52 0.84 15.33
N ALA A 686 12.54 1.27 16.10
CA ALA A 686 13.42 0.40 16.88
C ALA A 686 12.65 -0.52 17.85
N GLU A 687 11.54 -0.04 18.46
CA GLU A 687 10.71 -0.87 19.34
C GLU A 687 10.21 -2.13 18.62
N ASN A 688 9.57 -1.94 17.47
CA ASN A 688 8.99 -3.04 16.71
C ASN A 688 10.09 -3.95 16.15
N TYR A 689 11.20 -3.38 15.70
CA TYR A 689 12.33 -4.17 15.19
C TYR A 689 12.93 -5.07 16.29
N LEU A 690 13.19 -4.52 17.47
CA LEU A 690 13.76 -5.29 18.59
C LEU A 690 12.80 -6.39 19.08
N PHE A 691 11.50 -6.11 19.08
CA PHE A 691 10.48 -7.07 19.51
C PHE A 691 10.16 -8.14 18.46
N GLU A 692 9.90 -7.76 17.22
CA GLU A 692 9.38 -8.64 16.16
C GLU A 692 10.51 -9.39 15.43
N GLU A 693 11.62 -8.71 15.13
CA GLU A 693 12.70 -9.29 14.30
C GLU A 693 13.84 -9.88 15.16
N VAL A 694 14.21 -9.18 16.24
CA VAL A 694 15.29 -9.62 17.14
C VAL A 694 14.76 -10.48 18.31
N ASN A 695 13.44 -10.58 18.46
CA ASN A 695 12.76 -11.39 19.48
C ASN A 695 13.12 -11.04 20.93
N ILE A 696 13.36 -9.76 21.22
CA ILE A 696 13.57 -9.26 22.59
C ILE A 696 12.23 -9.05 23.26
N ALA A 697 12.06 -9.60 24.47
CA ALA A 697 10.83 -9.47 25.24
C ALA A 697 10.45 -7.99 25.48
N LYS A 698 9.20 -7.62 25.16
CA LYS A 698 8.70 -6.25 25.30
C LYS A 698 8.82 -5.68 26.72
N SER A 699 8.82 -6.52 27.74
CA SER A 699 9.04 -6.13 29.15
C SER A 699 10.42 -5.54 29.43
N ARG A 700 11.41 -5.81 28.57
CA ARG A 700 12.78 -5.28 28.69
C ARG A 700 12.96 -3.93 28.01
N LEU A 701 12.02 -3.52 27.16
CA LEU A 701 12.14 -2.32 26.34
C LEU A 701 11.61 -1.11 27.11
N VAL A 702 12.48 -0.11 27.33
CA VAL A 702 12.18 1.11 28.07
C VAL A 702 12.09 2.30 27.10
N PRO A 703 10.92 2.95 26.96
CA PRO A 703 10.76 4.12 26.12
C PRO A 703 11.48 5.34 26.72
N LEU A 704 12.28 6.05 25.92
CA LEU A 704 13.00 7.26 26.30
C LEU A 704 12.71 8.39 25.30
N GLY A 705 12.35 9.58 25.80
CA GLY A 705 11.84 10.70 25.00
C GLY A 705 12.89 11.71 24.55
N SER A 706 13.97 11.89 25.30
CA SER A 706 14.98 12.92 25.04
C SER A 706 16.43 12.46 25.25
N PRO A 707 17.42 13.14 24.64
CA PRO A 707 18.85 12.93 24.87
C PRO A 707 19.23 12.96 26.35
N GLU A 708 18.63 13.85 27.13
CA GLU A 708 18.87 13.97 28.57
C GLU A 708 18.41 12.70 29.30
N GLU A 709 17.22 12.19 28.93
CA GLU A 709 16.70 10.94 29.49
C GLU A 709 17.57 9.73 29.10
N TYR A 710 18.22 9.77 27.93
CA TYR A 710 19.18 8.73 27.52
C TYR A 710 20.39 8.71 28.46
N ALA A 711 20.99 9.88 28.69
CA ALA A 711 22.13 10.03 29.57
C ALA A 711 21.78 9.59 31.00
N ASP A 712 20.67 10.10 31.55
CA ASP A 712 20.20 9.75 32.89
C ASP A 712 19.91 8.25 33.05
N ALA A 713 19.28 7.62 32.05
CA ALA A 713 18.95 6.20 32.10
C ALA A 713 20.19 5.31 32.09
N LEU A 714 21.19 5.67 31.28
CA LEU A 714 22.45 4.94 31.14
C LEU A 714 23.38 5.15 32.34
N GLU A 715 23.47 6.36 32.89
CA GLU A 715 24.30 6.67 34.06
C GLU A 715 23.78 6.02 35.34
N GLN A 716 22.45 6.05 35.55
CA GLN A 716 21.80 5.46 36.72
C GLN A 716 21.67 3.93 36.61
N GLY A 717 22.03 3.34 35.47
CA GLY A 717 21.91 1.90 35.22
C GLY A 717 20.46 1.41 35.14
N ARG A 718 19.51 2.29 34.80
CA ARG A 718 18.10 1.94 34.56
C ARG A 718 17.95 1.09 33.29
N VAL A 719 18.83 1.35 32.32
CA VAL A 719 19.01 0.54 31.10
C VAL A 719 20.49 0.22 30.95
N ALA A 720 20.80 -0.98 30.45
CA ALA A 720 22.19 -1.37 30.18
C ALA A 720 22.73 -0.77 28.87
N ALA A 721 21.84 -0.53 27.91
CA ALA A 721 22.15 0.11 26.65
C ALA A 721 20.94 0.86 26.09
N VAL A 722 21.19 1.80 25.19
CA VAL A 722 20.17 2.44 24.35
C VAL A 722 20.40 2.05 22.90
N VAL A 723 19.34 1.67 22.20
CA VAL A 723 19.36 1.35 20.77
C VAL A 723 18.59 2.43 20.01
N ASP A 724 19.26 3.08 19.07
CA ASP A 724 18.65 4.17 18.29
C ASP A 724 19.33 4.34 16.92
N GLU A 725 18.72 5.15 16.04
CA GLU A 725 19.23 5.45 14.71
C GLU A 725 20.55 6.25 14.78
N ARG A 726 21.50 5.91 13.91
CA ARG A 726 22.86 6.47 13.90
C ARG A 726 22.91 8.01 13.90
N PRO A 727 22.16 8.77 13.08
CA PRO A 727 22.23 10.23 13.09
C PRO A 727 21.86 10.85 14.45
N TYR A 728 20.91 10.27 15.18
CA TYR A 728 20.56 10.74 16.52
C TYR A 728 21.69 10.45 17.51
N VAL A 729 22.26 9.25 17.44
CA VAL A 729 23.36 8.83 18.30
C VAL A 729 24.62 9.67 18.05
N ASP A 730 24.95 9.95 16.80
CA ASP A 730 26.11 10.78 16.46
C ASP A 730 25.93 12.21 17.01
N LEU A 731 24.71 12.77 16.96
CA LEU A 731 24.41 14.05 17.59
C LEU A 731 24.45 13.98 19.13
N PHE A 732 23.93 12.90 19.74
CA PHE A 732 24.00 12.65 21.18
C PHE A 732 25.45 12.58 21.67
N LEU A 733 26.29 11.79 21.02
CA LEU A 733 27.71 11.62 21.37
C LEU A 733 28.54 12.89 21.18
N SER A 734 28.12 13.80 20.28
CA SER A 734 28.75 15.12 20.17
C SER A 734 28.48 16.02 21.39
N THR A 735 27.43 15.72 22.16
CA THR A 735 27.01 16.50 23.35
C THR A 735 27.43 15.82 24.65
N TYR A 736 27.39 14.48 24.70
CA TYR A 736 27.62 13.69 25.91
C TYR A 736 28.82 12.74 25.76
N CYS A 737 29.99 13.16 26.27
CA CYS A 737 31.26 12.43 26.10
C CYS A 737 31.44 11.20 27.01
N GLY A 738 30.53 10.93 27.94
CA GLY A 738 30.59 9.79 28.88
C GLY A 738 30.12 8.44 28.28
N PHE A 739 29.66 8.47 27.03
CA PHE A 739 29.04 7.33 26.35
C PHE A 739 29.81 6.97 25.09
N GLN A 740 29.63 5.74 24.63
CA GLN A 740 30.23 5.27 23.38
C GLN A 740 29.29 4.36 22.62
N LYS A 741 29.48 4.31 21.30
CA LYS A 741 28.84 3.34 20.40
C LYS A 741 29.57 2.00 20.49
N VAL A 742 28.84 0.89 20.60
CA VAL A 742 29.41 -0.47 20.65
C VAL A 742 28.79 -1.37 19.58
N GLY A 743 29.60 -2.23 18.99
CA GLY A 743 29.19 -3.13 17.91
C GLY A 743 29.00 -2.43 16.55
N PRO A 744 28.84 -3.22 15.47
CA PRO A 744 28.52 -2.68 14.16
C PRO A 744 27.05 -2.23 14.07
N GLU A 745 26.77 -1.36 13.12
CA GLU A 745 25.40 -1.04 12.68
C GLU A 745 24.74 -2.31 12.12
N PHE A 746 23.55 -2.66 12.61
CA PHE A 746 22.92 -3.96 12.31
C PHE A 746 21.66 -3.86 11.44
N THR A 747 21.26 -2.66 11.02
CA THR A 747 20.20 -2.46 10.02
C THR A 747 20.70 -1.55 8.91
N LYS A 748 20.61 -1.96 7.64
CA LYS A 748 20.88 -1.08 6.49
C LYS A 748 19.60 -0.33 6.11
N SER A 749 19.35 0.79 6.76
CA SER A 749 18.16 1.62 6.56
C SER A 749 18.53 3.06 6.26
N GLY A 750 17.67 3.77 5.53
CA GLY A 750 17.86 5.19 5.21
C GLY A 750 16.60 6.01 5.45
N TRP A 751 16.78 7.32 5.63
CA TRP A 751 15.68 8.28 5.65
C TRP A 751 15.29 8.70 4.24
N GLY A 752 13.99 8.71 3.96
CA GLY A 752 13.44 9.14 2.66
C GLY A 752 12.16 9.96 2.83
N PHE A 753 11.81 10.73 1.81
CA PHE A 753 10.54 11.46 1.77
C PHE A 753 9.42 10.52 1.34
N ALA A 754 8.27 10.60 2.00
CA ALA A 754 7.15 9.70 1.77
C ALA A 754 6.09 10.36 0.88
N PHE A 755 5.64 9.63 -0.15
CA PHE A 755 4.64 10.06 -1.11
C PHE A 755 3.52 9.01 -1.24
N PRO A 756 2.31 9.42 -1.69
CA PRO A 756 1.29 8.48 -2.11
C PRO A 756 1.84 7.48 -3.12
N ARG A 757 1.28 6.27 -3.11
CA ARG A 757 1.66 5.23 -4.07
C ARG A 757 1.45 5.69 -5.50
N ASP A 758 2.39 5.35 -6.38
CA ASP A 758 2.46 5.73 -7.79
C ASP A 758 2.59 7.26 -8.01
N SER A 759 3.05 8.02 -7.01
CA SER A 759 3.27 9.47 -7.15
C SER A 759 4.44 9.75 -8.10
N PRO A 760 4.26 10.56 -9.17
CA PRO A 760 5.35 10.92 -10.06
C PRO A 760 6.43 11.76 -9.36
N LEU A 761 6.04 12.51 -8.32
CA LEU A 761 6.95 13.34 -7.54
C LEU A 761 7.98 12.50 -6.77
N ALA A 762 7.65 11.26 -6.39
CA ALA A 762 8.60 10.37 -5.71
C ALA A 762 9.80 10.02 -6.60
N ILE A 763 9.56 9.84 -7.91
CA ILE A 763 10.60 9.54 -8.91
C ILE A 763 11.46 10.78 -9.14
N ASP A 764 10.82 11.93 -9.41
CA ASP A 764 11.53 13.17 -9.68
C ASP A 764 12.39 13.62 -8.49
N MET A 765 11.85 13.49 -7.27
CA MET A 765 12.59 13.77 -6.03
C MET A 765 13.75 12.80 -5.80
N SER A 766 13.59 11.53 -6.19
CA SER A 766 14.68 10.54 -6.13
C SER A 766 15.84 10.92 -7.04
N THR A 767 15.54 11.32 -8.28
CA THR A 767 16.56 11.79 -9.22
C THR A 767 17.24 13.06 -8.72
N ALA A 768 16.48 14.00 -8.14
CA ALA A 768 17.04 15.20 -7.53
C ALA A 768 17.97 14.88 -6.35
N ILE A 769 17.61 13.96 -5.46
CA ILE A 769 18.46 13.54 -4.32
C ILE A 769 19.78 12.92 -4.81
N LEU A 770 19.73 12.08 -5.86
CA LEU A 770 20.95 11.52 -6.46
C LEU A 770 21.85 12.63 -7.03
N GLN A 771 21.28 13.61 -7.73
CA GLN A 771 22.02 14.76 -8.24
C GLN A 771 22.68 15.58 -7.11
N LEU A 772 21.99 15.77 -5.98
CA LEU A 772 22.55 16.44 -4.80
C LEU A 772 23.66 15.63 -4.09
N SER A 773 23.61 14.30 -4.22
CA SER A 773 24.68 13.42 -3.72
C SER A 773 25.93 13.55 -4.58
N GLU A 774 25.76 13.49 -5.92
CA GLU A 774 26.85 13.57 -6.89
C GLU A 774 27.56 14.92 -6.90
N ASN A 775 26.82 16.02 -6.69
CA ASN A 775 27.40 17.37 -6.66
C ASN A 775 27.96 17.79 -5.27
N GLY A 776 27.79 16.94 -4.25
CA GLY A 776 28.27 17.17 -2.89
C GLY A 776 27.45 18.17 -2.05
N GLU A 777 26.29 18.64 -2.50
CA GLU A 777 25.41 19.53 -1.72
C GLU A 777 24.84 18.83 -0.47
N LEU A 778 24.50 17.53 -0.54
CA LEU A 778 24.02 16.78 0.62
C LEU A 778 25.03 16.81 1.79
N GLU A 779 26.32 16.67 1.47
CA GLU A 779 27.41 16.70 2.45
C GLU A 779 27.58 18.10 3.08
N LYS A 780 27.36 19.17 2.30
CA LYS A 780 27.37 20.55 2.83
C LYS A 780 26.23 20.77 3.82
N ILE A 781 25.02 20.31 3.50
CA ILE A 781 23.85 20.40 4.38
C ILE A 781 24.07 19.55 5.64
N HIS A 782 24.66 18.36 5.50
CA HIS A 782 25.02 17.49 6.62
C HIS A 782 25.97 18.20 7.60
N LYS A 783 27.07 18.76 7.09
CA LYS A 783 28.05 19.50 7.91
C LYS A 783 27.44 20.71 8.60
N LYS A 784 26.55 21.45 7.94
CA LYS A 784 25.86 22.62 8.49
C LYS A 784 25.05 22.29 9.75
N TRP A 785 24.36 21.15 9.77
CA TRP A 785 23.44 20.81 10.85
C TRP A 785 24.03 19.89 11.92
N LEU A 786 24.93 18.98 11.54
CA LEU A 786 25.31 17.84 12.40
C LEU A 786 26.78 17.87 12.87
N ASN A 787 27.62 18.75 12.31
CA ASN A 787 29.04 18.83 12.69
C ASN A 787 29.23 19.80 13.87
N ARG A 788 28.83 19.39 15.07
CA ARG A 788 29.21 20.04 16.34
C ARG A 788 30.45 19.36 16.90
N LYS A 789 31.26 20.09 17.70
CA LYS A 789 32.54 19.60 18.26
C LYS A 789 32.39 18.14 18.70
N VAL A 790 32.99 17.24 17.93
CA VAL A 790 33.19 15.84 18.35
C VAL A 790 33.89 15.92 19.70
N CYS A 791 33.48 15.09 20.67
CA CYS A 791 34.27 14.82 21.86
C CYS A 791 35.63 14.26 21.41
N GLY A 792 36.51 15.15 20.95
CA GLY A 792 37.83 14.83 20.50
C GLY A 792 38.61 14.38 21.71
N GLY A 793 39.33 13.28 21.57
CA GLY A 793 40.45 12.91 22.43
C GLY A 793 41.58 13.94 22.35
N GLN A 794 41.30 15.20 22.66
CA GLN A 794 42.26 16.29 22.80
C GLN A 794 41.84 17.19 23.97
N SER A 795 42.03 16.65 25.18
CA SER A 795 42.57 17.38 26.34
C SER A 795 43.03 16.38 27.40
N SER A 796 43.72 15.31 26.99
CA SER A 796 44.53 14.44 27.87
C SER A 796 45.62 13.64 27.13
N ALA A 797 45.90 13.91 25.85
CA ALA A 797 46.96 13.19 25.11
C ALA A 797 48.39 13.61 25.52
N ALA A 798 48.54 14.66 26.34
CA ALA A 798 49.82 15.06 26.93
C ALA A 798 50.02 14.52 28.37
N ASP A 799 48.95 14.06 29.03
CA ASP A 799 49.01 13.57 30.43
C ASP A 799 48.91 12.04 30.55
N SER A 800 48.69 11.32 29.44
CA SER A 800 48.44 9.86 29.48
C SER A 800 49.68 8.98 29.43
N GLU A 801 50.89 9.52 29.31
CA GLU A 801 52.12 8.71 29.37
C GLU A 801 52.70 8.56 30.79
N GLN A 802 52.13 9.24 31.79
CA GLN A 802 52.59 9.12 33.19
C GLN A 802 51.84 8.02 33.94
N LEU A 803 52.56 6.99 34.39
CA LEU A 803 52.00 5.96 35.25
C LEU A 803 51.80 6.52 36.69
N PRO A 804 50.56 6.61 37.20
CA PRO A 804 50.31 7.24 38.50
C PRO A 804 50.86 6.38 39.66
N LEU A 805 51.30 7.03 40.74
CA LEU A 805 51.82 6.36 41.96
C LEU A 805 50.88 5.26 42.50
N LYS A 806 49.56 5.44 42.35
CA LYS A 806 48.55 4.45 42.76
C LYS A 806 48.71 3.09 42.07
N SER A 807 49.30 3.04 40.88
CA SER A 807 49.50 1.81 40.10
C SER A 807 50.59 0.92 40.71
N PHE A 808 51.51 1.49 41.49
CA PHE A 808 52.68 0.78 42.05
C PHE A 808 52.65 0.61 43.57
N TRP A 809 51.62 1.12 44.25
CA TRP A 809 51.56 1.09 45.72
C TRP A 809 51.69 -0.32 46.31
N GLY A 810 51.16 -1.36 45.63
CA GLY A 810 51.31 -2.75 46.07
C GLY A 810 52.78 -3.23 46.11
N LEU A 811 53.60 -2.83 45.13
CA LEU A 811 55.04 -3.15 45.10
C LEU A 811 55.81 -2.41 46.20
N PHE A 812 55.52 -1.13 46.41
CA PHE A 812 56.14 -0.34 47.48
C PHE A 812 55.74 -0.85 48.87
N LEU A 813 54.51 -1.33 49.04
CA LEU A 813 54.06 -1.96 50.29
C LEU A 813 54.86 -3.23 50.59
N ILE A 814 55.03 -4.12 49.62
CA ILE A 814 55.79 -5.37 49.80
C ILE A 814 57.24 -5.07 50.18
N SER A 815 57.89 -4.12 49.47
CA SER A 815 59.26 -3.72 49.77
C SER A 815 59.39 -3.08 51.16
N GLY A 816 58.48 -2.15 51.52
CA GLY A 816 58.47 -1.50 52.82
C GLY A 816 58.29 -2.49 53.98
N VAL A 817 57.31 -3.40 53.86
CA VAL A 817 57.08 -4.44 54.89
C VAL A 817 58.30 -5.35 55.03
N THR A 818 58.92 -5.75 53.92
CA THR A 818 60.11 -6.61 53.94
C THR A 818 61.32 -5.90 54.58
N CYS A 819 61.55 -4.62 54.28
CA CYS A 819 62.61 -3.83 54.90
C CYS A 819 62.40 -3.64 56.40
N CYS A 820 61.17 -3.32 56.83
CA CYS A 820 60.83 -3.21 58.24
C CYS A 820 61.02 -4.54 58.97
N PHE A 821 60.58 -5.65 58.37
CA PHE A 821 60.77 -6.99 58.92
C PHE A 821 62.25 -7.36 59.04
N ALA A 822 63.06 -7.11 58.00
CA ALA A 822 64.50 -7.37 58.03
C ALA A 822 65.23 -6.53 59.09
N LEU A 823 64.89 -5.24 59.22
CA LEU A 823 65.42 -4.37 60.27
C LEU A 823 64.99 -4.82 61.66
N LEU A 824 63.75 -5.31 61.82
CA LEU A 824 63.25 -5.82 63.09
C LEU A 824 63.94 -7.14 63.47
N VAL A 825 64.18 -8.03 62.52
CA VAL A 825 64.98 -9.25 62.72
C VAL A 825 66.43 -8.89 63.05
N TYR A 826 67.05 -7.95 62.33
CA TYR A 826 68.42 -7.48 62.62
C TYR A 826 68.51 -6.82 63.99
N PHE A 827 67.52 -6.00 64.36
CA PHE A 827 67.43 -5.37 65.68
C PHE A 827 67.24 -6.40 66.78
N CYS A 828 66.41 -7.42 66.58
CA CYS A 828 66.27 -8.55 67.50
C CYS A 828 67.56 -9.36 67.63
N LEU A 829 68.29 -9.61 66.54
CA LEU A 829 69.59 -10.28 66.54
C LEU A 829 70.68 -9.42 67.23
N MET A 830 70.68 -8.11 66.99
CA MET A 830 71.54 -7.14 67.66
C MET A 830 71.25 -7.09 69.15
N LEU A 831 69.99 -7.06 69.59
CA LEU A 831 69.62 -7.14 71.00
C LEU A 831 70.02 -8.48 71.64
N HIS A 832 69.98 -9.58 70.87
CA HIS A 832 70.43 -10.90 71.32
C HIS A 832 71.96 -10.96 71.47
N GLN A 833 72.71 -10.35 70.54
CA GLN A 833 74.18 -10.21 70.62
C GLN A 833 74.61 -9.21 71.70
N PHE A 834 73.86 -8.12 71.91
CA PHE A 834 74.09 -7.12 72.97
C PHE A 834 73.83 -7.71 74.36
N LYS A 835 72.89 -8.66 74.49
CA LYS A 835 72.69 -9.47 75.71
C LYS A 835 73.79 -10.51 75.95
N GLN A 836 74.55 -10.92 74.94
CA GLN A 836 75.63 -11.91 75.05
C GLN A 836 77.03 -11.30 75.28
N HIS A 837 77.19 -9.96 75.26
CA HIS A 837 78.51 -9.30 75.35
C HIS A 837 78.60 -8.12 76.36
N PHE A 838 77.72 -8.04 77.36
CA PHE A 838 78.00 -7.25 78.57
C PHE A 838 78.46 -8.19 79.70
N PRO A 839 79.74 -8.11 80.13
CA PRO A 839 80.21 -8.74 81.35
C PRO A 839 79.59 -8.04 82.56
N GLU A 840 79.25 -8.83 83.57
CA GLU A 840 78.92 -8.37 84.91
C GLU A 840 80.02 -7.44 85.44
N LEU A 841 79.63 -6.28 85.98
CA LEU A 841 79.95 -5.84 87.34
C LEU A 841 79.53 -4.38 87.52
N THR A 842 78.53 -4.16 88.36
CA THR A 842 78.47 -2.94 89.18
C THR A 842 77.65 -3.22 90.43
N HIS A 843 78.33 -3.24 91.58
CA HIS A 843 77.75 -2.75 92.82
C HIS A 843 78.67 -1.68 93.38
N GLY A 844 78.10 -0.50 93.65
CA GLY A 844 78.49 0.25 94.83
C GLY A 844 79.28 1.54 94.63
N SER A 845 78.51 2.62 94.50
CA SER A 845 78.59 3.78 95.40
C SER A 845 79.46 5.00 95.05
N THR A 846 78.78 6.14 95.23
CA THR A 846 79.24 7.44 95.74
C THR A 846 79.89 8.48 94.81
N SER A 847 79.12 9.55 94.61
CA SER A 847 79.43 10.93 95.01
C SER A 847 79.78 11.96 93.91
N ARG A 848 78.90 12.97 93.87
CA ARG A 848 79.17 14.42 93.80
C ARG A 848 79.60 15.09 92.48
N THR A 849 78.78 16.13 92.16
CA THR A 849 79.12 17.47 91.59
C THR A 849 79.63 17.53 90.15
N ARG A 850 79.36 18.54 89.31
CA ARG A 850 78.50 19.75 89.20
C ARG A 850 78.86 20.33 87.80
N ILE A 851 77.91 20.94 87.08
CA ILE A 851 78.11 22.12 86.17
C ILE A 851 78.89 21.80 84.85
N SER A 852 78.57 22.24 83.62
CA SER A 852 77.67 23.26 83.02
C SER A 852 77.59 23.07 81.49
N HIS A 853 76.51 23.62 80.89
CA HIS A 853 76.42 24.31 79.58
C HIS A 853 76.89 23.56 78.32
N SER A 854 76.05 23.30 77.30
CA SER A 854 75.45 24.24 76.31
C SER A 854 75.56 23.45 74.98
N SER A 855 74.68 23.39 74.00
CA SER A 855 73.57 24.22 73.51
C SER A 855 72.85 23.43 72.42
N GLY A 856 71.52 23.53 72.36
CA GLY A 856 70.71 23.58 71.14
C GLY A 856 70.68 22.35 70.21
N ILE A 857 69.57 21.90 69.65
CA ILE A 857 68.24 22.48 69.44
C ILE A 857 67.28 21.31 69.21
N ASN A 858 66.12 21.41 69.87
CA ASN A 858 64.91 20.62 69.66
C ASN A 858 64.36 20.74 68.24
N LYS A 859 63.73 19.64 67.77
CA LYS A 859 62.60 19.49 66.81
C LYS A 859 62.83 18.15 66.09
N ILE A 860 62.00 17.11 66.17
CA ILE A 860 60.55 17.01 66.26
C ILE A 860 60.22 15.69 66.97
N VAL A 861 59.40 15.81 68.01
CA VAL A 861 58.87 14.74 68.85
C VAL A 861 57.39 14.59 68.46
N VAL A 862 57.04 13.35 68.10
CA VAL A 862 55.81 12.64 68.48
C VAL A 862 54.48 13.12 67.87
N ALA A 863 53.89 12.23 67.07
CA ALA A 863 52.45 12.09 66.92
C ALA A 863 52.10 10.61 66.87
N MET A 864 51.43 10.09 67.91
CA MET A 864 50.52 8.96 67.84
C MET A 864 49.65 8.87 69.10
N ALA A 865 48.35 8.71 68.85
CA ALA A 865 47.24 8.27 69.70
C ALA A 865 46.64 9.25 70.72
N VAL A 866 45.36 9.61 70.52
CA VAL A 866 44.25 9.43 71.48
C VAL A 866 42.89 9.42 70.74
N LEU A 867 42.02 8.48 71.15
CA LEU A 867 40.60 8.28 70.84
C LEU A 867 39.69 9.18 71.69
N CYS A 868 38.50 9.60 71.19
CA CYS A 868 37.18 9.36 71.82
C CYS A 868 36.01 10.20 71.26
N GLN A 869 34.88 9.50 71.04
CA GLN A 869 33.48 9.75 71.45
C GLN A 869 32.69 11.04 71.09
N SER A 870 31.43 10.77 70.70
CA SER A 870 30.21 11.59 70.42
C SER A 870 29.74 12.49 71.59
N PRO A 871 28.55 13.19 71.62
CA PRO A 871 27.47 13.46 70.61
C PRO A 871 26.82 14.91 70.64
N LEU A 872 25.80 15.13 69.77
CA LEU A 872 24.55 15.95 69.93
C LEU A 872 24.46 17.51 69.75
N ASN A 873 23.55 17.89 68.81
CA ASN A 873 22.43 18.87 68.86
C ASN A 873 22.51 20.40 68.53
N LEU A 874 21.73 20.76 67.48
CA LEU A 874 20.62 21.75 67.33
C LEU A 874 20.79 23.31 67.34
N LYS A 875 20.28 23.95 66.26
CA LYS A 875 19.42 25.18 66.11
C LYS A 875 19.58 25.72 64.67
N LEU A 876 18.60 25.98 63.78
CA LEU A 876 17.20 26.47 63.77
C LEU A 876 17.03 27.99 63.92
N ILE A 877 16.69 28.67 62.80
CA ILE A 877 16.07 30.02 62.64
C ILE A 877 15.32 29.99 61.26
N THR A 878 13.99 29.79 61.17
CA THR A 878 12.83 30.75 61.09
C THR A 878 13.01 31.89 60.06
N SER A 879 12.12 32.18 59.08
CA SER A 879 10.70 32.58 59.11
C SER A 879 10.25 32.84 57.65
N SER A 880 9.13 32.29 57.13
CA SER A 880 7.75 32.79 57.02
C SER A 880 7.52 34.23 56.52
N SER A 881 6.82 34.38 55.38
CA SER A 881 5.63 35.26 55.25
C SER A 881 4.84 34.96 53.97
N SER A 882 3.56 35.29 53.99
CA SER A 882 2.46 34.73 53.19
C SER A 882 1.52 35.81 52.63
N SER A 883 0.77 35.44 51.56
CA SER A 883 -0.51 36.00 51.07
C SER A 883 -0.44 37.35 50.31
N SER A 884 -1.31 37.68 49.34
CA SER A 884 -2.74 37.37 49.20
C SER A 884 -3.30 37.57 47.77
N ARG A 885 -4.57 37.20 47.61
CA ARG A 885 -5.44 37.13 46.40
C ARG A 885 -5.80 38.49 45.78
N ASN A 886 -6.28 38.47 44.52
CA ASN A 886 -7.59 39.08 44.19
C ASN A 886 -8.22 38.56 42.88
N ARG A 887 -9.56 38.45 42.90
CA ARG A 887 -10.50 38.21 41.78
C ARG A 887 -11.06 39.56 41.28
N THR A 888 -11.51 39.61 40.03
CA THR A 888 -12.76 40.24 39.46
C THR A 888 -12.52 40.42 37.95
N ALA A 889 -13.31 39.88 37.01
CA ALA A 889 -14.69 40.16 36.56
C ALA A 889 -14.66 40.79 35.13
N ASN A 890 -15.57 40.32 34.26
CA ASN A 890 -15.72 40.65 32.83
C ASN A 890 -16.01 42.14 32.54
N PRO A 891 -15.91 42.57 31.26
CA PRO A 891 -17.13 42.76 30.48
C PRO A 891 -17.08 42.26 29.02
N SER A 892 -18.27 42.08 28.48
CA SER A 892 -18.65 41.63 27.13
C SER A 892 -18.59 42.72 26.05
N PHE A 893 -18.37 42.32 24.78
CA PHE A 893 -18.92 43.00 23.60
C PHE A 893 -19.32 41.98 22.51
N ARG A 894 -20.52 42.16 21.96
CA ARG A 894 -21.14 41.40 20.85
C ARG A 894 -20.88 42.11 19.52
N LEU A 895 -20.84 41.35 18.41
CA LEU A 895 -21.39 41.77 17.12
C LEU A 895 -21.94 40.54 16.36
N ASN A 896 -23.16 40.72 15.84
CA ASN A 896 -24.02 39.74 15.17
C ASN A 896 -23.66 39.53 13.69
N LEU A 897 -23.85 38.30 13.19
CA LEU A 897 -24.37 38.04 11.84
C LEU A 897 -25.19 36.72 11.84
N SER A 898 -26.48 36.86 11.52
CA SER A 898 -27.52 35.83 11.34
C SER A 898 -27.14 34.85 10.21
N ALA A 899 -27.10 33.53 10.40
CA ALA A 899 -28.20 32.57 10.54
C ALA A 899 -29.20 32.56 9.36
N HIS A 900 -29.18 31.48 8.59
CA HIS A 900 -30.41 30.77 8.22
C HIS A 900 -30.44 29.48 9.04
N SER A 901 -31.43 29.38 9.91
CA SER A 901 -31.57 28.41 10.98
C SER A 901 -31.95 27.02 10.49
N ARG A 902 -31.24 26.00 10.98
CA ARG A 902 -31.90 24.75 11.41
C ARG A 902 -31.72 24.70 12.92
N SER A 903 -32.81 24.88 13.66
CA SER A 903 -32.80 24.86 15.14
C SER A 903 -32.19 23.55 15.64
N GLU A 904 -31.49 23.56 16.76
CA GLU A 904 -31.04 22.35 17.44
C GLU A 904 -32.25 21.66 18.09
N PRO A 905 -32.43 20.33 17.98
CA PRO A 905 -33.53 19.64 18.65
C PRO A 905 -33.29 19.54 20.15
N SER A 906 -34.32 19.85 20.94
CA SER A 906 -34.31 19.56 22.37
C SER A 906 -34.34 18.05 22.62
N PRO A 907 -33.62 17.54 23.64
CA PRO A 907 -33.80 16.16 24.04
C PRO A 907 -35.27 15.91 24.43
N VAL A 908 -35.74 14.68 24.22
CA VAL A 908 -37.09 14.19 24.58
C VAL A 908 -37.04 13.32 25.83
N PHE A 909 -35.88 12.69 26.07
CA PHE A 909 -35.64 11.80 27.19
C PHE A 909 -34.35 12.22 27.92
N THR A 910 -34.28 11.99 29.23
CA THR A 910 -33.04 12.14 30.03
C THR A 910 -32.11 10.95 29.87
N SER A 911 -32.67 9.77 29.62
CA SER A 911 -31.94 8.52 29.40
C SER A 911 -32.66 7.64 28.38
N VAL A 912 -31.91 7.01 27.48
CA VAL A 912 -32.41 6.05 26.49
C VAL A 912 -31.52 4.81 26.49
N LYS A 913 -32.12 3.63 26.59
CA LYS A 913 -31.45 2.33 26.40
C LYS A 913 -31.98 1.65 25.15
N SER A 914 -31.10 1.24 24.25
CA SER A 914 -31.40 0.51 23.02
C SER A 914 -30.68 -0.84 22.99
N PHE A 915 -31.19 -1.72 22.15
CA PHE A 915 -30.61 -3.02 21.81
C PHE A 915 -30.39 -3.07 20.30
N ALA A 916 -29.31 -3.70 19.85
CA ALA A 916 -29.13 -4.07 18.46
C ALA A 916 -28.69 -5.54 18.34
N PRO A 917 -29.31 -6.31 17.42
CA PRO A 917 -29.04 -7.73 17.27
C PRO A 917 -27.67 -8.00 16.64
N ALA A 918 -27.22 -9.25 16.79
CA ALA A 918 -26.16 -9.82 15.97
C ALA A 918 -26.56 -9.87 14.50
N THR A 919 -25.56 -9.93 13.63
CA THR A 919 -25.78 -10.09 12.20
C THR A 919 -24.95 -11.22 11.62
N VAL A 920 -25.51 -11.89 10.62
CA VAL A 920 -24.79 -12.81 9.76
C VAL A 920 -24.68 -12.14 8.40
N ALA A 921 -23.47 -11.78 8.02
CA ALA A 921 -23.15 -11.22 6.72
C ALA A 921 -22.21 -12.14 5.95
N ASN A 922 -21.88 -11.77 4.71
CA ASN A 922 -21.06 -12.59 3.81
C ASN A 922 -21.64 -14.00 3.65
N LEU A 923 -22.94 -14.08 3.38
CA LEU A 923 -23.73 -15.31 3.22
C LEU A 923 -23.29 -16.10 1.97
N GLY A 924 -22.07 -16.64 1.98
CA GLY A 924 -21.41 -17.28 0.84
C GLY A 924 -21.24 -16.31 -0.35
N PRO A 925 -21.88 -16.57 -1.51
CA PRO A 925 -21.82 -15.67 -2.68
C PRO A 925 -22.31 -14.24 -2.43
N GLY A 926 -23.00 -13.97 -1.31
CA GLY A 926 -23.45 -12.65 -0.85
C GLY A 926 -22.37 -11.72 -0.25
N PHE A 927 -21.10 -12.00 -0.51
CA PHE A 927 -19.95 -11.31 0.10
C PHE A 927 -19.98 -9.77 -0.08
N ASP A 928 -19.90 -9.02 1.02
CA ASP A 928 -19.88 -7.54 1.12
C ASP A 928 -21.13 -6.79 0.60
N PHE A 929 -22.17 -7.50 0.14
CA PHE A 929 -23.42 -6.88 -0.35
C PHE A 929 -24.71 -7.47 0.22
N LEU A 930 -24.68 -8.57 0.97
CA LEU A 930 -25.86 -9.17 1.58
C LEU A 930 -25.59 -9.62 3.02
N GLY A 931 -26.47 -9.22 3.94
CA GLY A 931 -26.46 -9.70 5.32
C GLY A 931 -27.85 -9.68 5.95
N CYS A 932 -27.95 -10.29 7.13
CA CYS A 932 -29.21 -10.40 7.88
C CYS A 932 -29.02 -10.30 9.39
N ALA A 933 -30.06 -9.87 10.08
CA ALA A 933 -30.08 -9.79 11.54
C ALA A 933 -30.60 -11.08 12.17
N VAL A 934 -30.03 -11.45 13.32
CA VAL A 934 -30.35 -12.70 14.03
C VAL A 934 -30.80 -12.40 15.45
N ASP A 935 -31.90 -13.02 15.86
CA ASP A 935 -32.61 -12.65 17.08
C ASP A 935 -31.93 -13.16 18.35
N GLY A 936 -32.23 -12.54 19.49
CA GLY A 936 -31.91 -13.02 20.84
C GLY A 936 -30.47 -12.82 21.32
N ILE A 937 -29.54 -12.39 20.48
CA ILE A 937 -28.16 -12.03 20.87
C ILE A 937 -27.79 -10.68 20.29
N GLY A 938 -27.06 -9.85 21.04
CA GLY A 938 -26.76 -8.48 20.60
C GLY A 938 -26.17 -7.61 21.71
N ASP A 939 -26.01 -6.32 21.41
CA ASP A 939 -25.42 -5.35 22.33
C ASP A 939 -26.48 -4.36 22.84
N PHE A 940 -26.27 -3.85 24.06
CA PHE A 940 -27.10 -2.80 24.62
C PHE A 940 -26.29 -1.51 24.82
N VAL A 941 -26.87 -0.38 24.44
CA VAL A 941 -26.28 0.94 24.66
C VAL A 941 -27.26 1.80 25.43
N THR A 942 -26.77 2.48 26.47
CA THR A 942 -27.52 3.49 27.21
C THR A 942 -26.87 4.85 27.01
N LEU A 943 -27.62 5.84 26.53
CA LEU A 943 -27.23 7.24 26.44
C LEU A 943 -28.00 8.07 27.46
N ARG A 944 -27.31 8.96 28.18
CA ARG A 944 -27.89 9.87 29.16
C ARG A 944 -27.40 11.29 28.97
N LEU A 945 -28.24 12.28 29.27
CA LEU A 945 -27.81 13.66 29.42
C LEU A 945 -26.93 13.76 30.67
N ASP A 946 -25.74 14.37 30.52
CA ASP A 946 -24.80 14.52 31.63
C ASP A 946 -24.24 15.95 31.66
N PRO A 947 -24.61 16.77 32.65
CA PRO A 947 -24.08 18.14 32.80
C PRO A 947 -22.57 18.20 33.03
N ASN A 948 -21.94 17.10 33.46
CA ASN A 948 -20.49 17.03 33.69
C ASN A 948 -19.70 16.75 32.40
N VAL A 949 -20.37 16.37 31.32
CA VAL A 949 -19.75 16.21 30.00
C VAL A 949 -19.90 17.53 29.24
N HIS A 950 -18.83 17.98 28.59
CA HIS A 950 -18.86 19.22 27.83
C HIS A 950 -19.97 19.20 26.75
N PRO A 951 -20.74 20.30 26.59
CA PRO A 951 -21.77 20.40 25.57
C PRO A 951 -21.24 20.08 24.16
N GLY A 952 -21.96 19.24 23.42
CA GLY A 952 -21.56 18.75 22.09
C GLY A 952 -20.60 17.54 22.12
N GLU A 953 -20.24 17.04 23.31
CA GLU A 953 -19.37 15.86 23.45
C GLU A 953 -20.11 14.64 24.01
N VAL A 954 -19.52 13.46 23.76
CA VAL A 954 -19.93 12.18 24.34
C VAL A 954 -18.79 11.71 25.25
N SER A 955 -19.09 11.11 26.38
CA SER A 955 -18.14 10.36 27.24
C SER A 955 -18.62 8.91 27.40
N ILE A 956 -17.72 7.95 27.68
CA ILE A 956 -18.13 6.57 28.00
C ILE A 956 -17.88 6.31 29.49
N SER A 957 -18.96 6.16 30.27
CA SER A 957 -18.87 5.91 31.72
C SER A 957 -18.53 4.47 32.04
N ASP A 958 -19.15 3.52 31.33
CA ASP A 958 -19.02 2.09 31.63
C ASP A 958 -19.03 1.21 30.37
N ILE A 959 -18.26 0.13 30.44
CA ILE A 959 -18.26 -0.95 29.44
C ILE A 959 -18.28 -2.28 30.19
N SER A 960 -19.32 -3.08 29.98
CA SER A 960 -19.49 -4.40 30.58
C SER A 960 -19.63 -5.49 29.50
N GLY A 961 -19.37 -6.76 29.86
CA GLY A 961 -19.51 -7.91 28.96
C GLY A 961 -18.32 -8.21 28.01
N ALA A 962 -17.39 -7.28 27.81
CA ALA A 962 -16.24 -7.45 26.89
C ALA A 962 -14.87 -7.69 27.58
N GLY A 963 -14.82 -7.76 28.91
CA GLY A 963 -13.58 -7.69 29.68
C GLY A 963 -12.87 -6.32 29.56
N LYS A 964 -11.61 -6.19 30.05
CA LYS A 964 -10.82 -4.93 29.98
C LYS A 964 -10.26 -4.61 28.57
N LYS A 965 -10.76 -5.25 27.50
CA LYS A 965 -10.20 -5.16 26.14
C LYS A 965 -10.68 -3.93 25.33
N LEU A 966 -11.83 -3.33 25.66
CA LEU A 966 -12.39 -2.20 24.90
C LEU A 966 -12.00 -0.84 25.48
N ARG A 967 -11.70 0.13 24.60
CA ARG A 967 -11.34 1.51 24.97
C ARG A 967 -12.57 2.30 25.42
N ARG A 968 -12.42 3.11 26.47
CA ARG A 968 -13.44 4.09 26.94
C ARG A 968 -13.40 5.44 26.21
N ASN A 969 -12.43 5.64 25.32
CA ASN A 969 -12.42 6.86 24.50
C ASN A 969 -13.51 6.74 23.41
N PRO A 970 -14.51 7.63 23.38
CA PRO A 970 -15.63 7.56 22.45
C PRO A 970 -15.22 7.77 20.99
N ARG A 971 -14.08 8.40 20.71
CA ARG A 971 -13.54 8.54 19.35
C ARG A 971 -12.90 7.25 18.81
N TRP A 972 -12.66 6.27 19.67
CA TRP A 972 -12.03 4.96 19.36
C TRP A 972 -12.91 3.77 19.79
N ASN A 973 -14.22 4.00 19.92
CA ASN A 973 -15.19 2.98 20.32
C ASN A 973 -16.39 3.07 19.36
N CYS A 974 -16.82 1.94 18.80
CA CYS A 974 -17.89 1.89 17.79
C CYS A 974 -19.18 2.60 18.24
N ALA A 975 -19.63 2.34 19.47
CA ALA A 975 -20.81 2.97 20.04
C ALA A 975 -20.61 4.49 20.21
N GLY A 976 -19.43 4.91 20.67
CA GLY A 976 -19.08 6.32 20.82
C GLY A 976 -19.02 7.06 19.48
N ILE A 977 -18.42 6.46 18.45
CA ILE A 977 -18.31 7.05 17.11
C ILE A 977 -19.70 7.23 16.49
N ALA A 978 -20.55 6.20 16.57
CA ALA A 978 -21.91 6.26 16.04
C ALA A 978 -22.77 7.31 16.78
N ALA A 979 -22.67 7.39 18.12
CA ALA A 979 -23.35 8.41 18.91
C ALA A 979 -22.90 9.84 18.52
N ILE A 980 -21.59 10.05 18.34
CA ILE A 980 -21.03 11.32 17.88
C ILE A 980 -21.52 11.66 16.46
N SER A 981 -21.58 10.68 15.56
CA SER A 981 -22.07 10.90 14.19
C SER A 981 -23.55 11.32 14.20
N VAL A 982 -24.39 10.66 15.00
CA VAL A 982 -25.79 11.07 15.19
C VAL A 982 -25.92 12.48 15.79
N MET A 983 -25.11 12.82 16.80
CA MET A 983 -25.10 14.20 17.35
C MET A 983 -24.73 15.23 16.28
N LYS A 984 -23.78 14.93 15.40
CA LYS A 984 -23.40 15.82 14.29
C LYS A 984 -24.51 15.97 13.26
N MET A 985 -25.15 14.86 12.85
CA MET A 985 -26.27 14.88 11.91
C MET A 985 -27.45 15.70 12.45
N LEU A 986 -27.67 15.66 13.77
CA LEU A 986 -28.70 16.44 14.46
C LEU A 986 -28.24 17.86 14.84
N ASN A 987 -26.97 18.19 14.65
CA ASN A 987 -26.32 19.44 15.03
C ASN A 987 -26.45 19.77 16.53
N ILE A 988 -26.30 18.77 17.40
CA ILE A 988 -26.34 18.93 18.86
C ILE A 988 -25.06 19.60 19.37
N ARG A 989 -25.19 20.69 20.11
CA ARG A 989 -24.10 21.46 20.72
C ARG A 989 -24.40 21.92 22.14
N SER A 990 -25.66 21.87 22.56
CA SER A 990 -26.15 22.42 23.83
C SER A 990 -26.03 21.48 25.02
N VAL A 991 -25.88 20.17 24.80
CA VAL A 991 -25.84 19.15 25.86
C VAL A 991 -24.67 18.18 25.68
N GLY A 992 -24.13 17.70 26.81
CA GLY A 992 -23.16 16.61 26.85
C GLY A 992 -23.85 15.26 27.11
N LEU A 993 -23.33 14.18 26.53
CA LEU A 993 -23.89 12.83 26.69
C LEU A 993 -22.91 11.88 27.38
N THR A 994 -23.44 11.04 28.25
CA THR A 994 -22.70 9.90 28.81
C THR A 994 -23.27 8.58 28.26
N LEU A 995 -22.36 7.71 27.79
CA LEU A 995 -22.64 6.43 27.15
C LEU A 995 -22.21 5.27 28.05
N SER A 996 -23.09 4.28 28.23
CA SER A 996 -22.75 2.97 28.80
C SER A 996 -23.02 1.88 27.77
N LEU A 997 -22.03 1.00 27.56
CA LEU A 997 -22.09 -0.11 26.61
C LEU A 997 -22.08 -1.45 27.35
N HIS A 998 -23.08 -2.28 27.13
CA HIS A 998 -23.07 -3.68 27.54
C HIS A 998 -22.91 -4.57 26.29
N LYS A 999 -21.76 -5.24 26.22
CA LYS A 999 -21.38 -6.10 25.10
C LYS A 999 -21.95 -7.50 25.31
N GLY A 1000 -22.89 -7.92 24.47
CA GLY A 1000 -23.41 -9.29 24.48
C GLY A 1000 -22.76 -10.19 23.42
N LEU A 1001 -22.04 -9.59 22.46
CA LEU A 1001 -21.39 -10.34 21.38
C LEU A 1001 -19.87 -10.46 21.56
N PRO A 1002 -19.29 -11.67 21.38
CA PRO A 1002 -17.85 -11.85 21.43
C PRO A 1002 -17.13 -11.05 20.34
N LEU A 1003 -15.98 -10.48 20.69
CA LEU A 1003 -15.15 -9.69 19.77
C LEU A 1003 -14.58 -10.60 18.68
N GLY A 1004 -14.53 -10.12 17.44
CA GLY A 1004 -13.92 -10.86 16.32
C GLY A 1004 -14.64 -12.16 15.91
N SER A 1005 -15.85 -12.41 16.41
CA SER A 1005 -16.59 -13.67 16.20
C SER A 1005 -17.16 -13.86 14.80
N GLY A 1006 -17.34 -12.79 14.03
CA GLY A 1006 -18.03 -12.82 12.73
C GLY A 1006 -19.52 -12.47 12.80
N LEU A 1007 -20.07 -12.30 14.01
CA LEU A 1007 -21.50 -12.01 14.25
C LEU A 1007 -21.85 -10.51 14.26
N GLY A 1008 -21.11 -9.68 13.52
CA GLY A 1008 -21.35 -8.23 13.46
C GLY A 1008 -21.19 -7.50 14.79
N SER A 1009 -20.28 -7.96 15.67
CA SER A 1009 -20.12 -7.40 17.02
C SER A 1009 -19.92 -5.88 17.04
N SER A 1010 -19.05 -5.32 16.20
CA SER A 1010 -18.85 -3.85 16.12
C SER A 1010 -20.09 -3.13 15.59
N ALA A 1011 -20.73 -3.69 14.57
CA ALA A 1011 -21.94 -3.18 13.95
C ALA A 1011 -23.11 -3.11 14.94
N ALA A 1012 -23.31 -4.12 15.80
CA ALA A 1012 -24.35 -4.10 16.84
C ALA A 1012 -24.16 -2.94 17.82
N SER A 1013 -22.95 -2.73 18.34
CA SER A 1013 -22.65 -1.59 19.22
C SER A 1013 -22.93 -0.23 18.55
N ALA A 1014 -22.55 -0.08 17.28
CA ALA A 1014 -22.78 1.15 16.52
C ALA A 1014 -24.27 1.38 16.26
N ALA A 1015 -25.00 0.35 15.82
CA ALA A 1015 -26.42 0.38 15.55
C ALA A 1015 -27.24 0.73 16.80
N ALA A 1016 -26.94 0.11 17.95
CA ALA A 1016 -27.59 0.41 19.22
C ALA A 1016 -27.37 1.88 19.61
N ALA A 1017 -26.13 2.38 19.51
CA ALA A 1017 -25.82 3.78 19.83
C ALA A 1017 -26.49 4.78 18.88
N ALA A 1018 -26.53 4.47 17.58
CA ALA A 1018 -27.19 5.33 16.59
C ALA A 1018 -28.70 5.44 16.86
N VAL A 1019 -29.37 4.32 17.15
CA VAL A 1019 -30.79 4.31 17.53
C VAL A 1019 -31.03 5.02 18.85
N ALA A 1020 -30.18 4.82 19.87
CA ALA A 1020 -30.29 5.54 21.14
C ALA A 1020 -30.18 7.06 20.95
N GLY A 1021 -29.21 7.51 20.13
CA GLY A 1021 -29.01 8.93 19.85
C GLY A 1021 -30.22 9.53 19.13
N LYS A 1022 -30.75 8.86 18.11
CA LYS A 1022 -31.98 9.29 17.41
C LYS A 1022 -33.16 9.42 18.37
N ARG A 1023 -33.38 8.42 19.23
CA ARG A 1023 -34.51 8.39 20.16
C ARG A 1023 -34.38 9.45 21.26
N LEU A 1024 -33.17 9.76 21.72
CA LEU A 1024 -32.92 10.75 22.76
C LEU A 1024 -33.39 12.15 22.35
N PHE A 1025 -33.27 12.53 21.08
CA PHE A 1025 -33.59 13.88 20.58
C PHE A 1025 -34.87 13.99 19.74
N GLY A 1026 -35.61 12.88 19.53
CA GLY A 1026 -36.93 12.90 18.90
C GLY A 1026 -37.00 13.37 17.43
N ARG A 1027 -35.87 13.70 16.78
CA ARG A 1027 -35.84 14.14 15.38
C ARG A 1027 -35.87 12.99 14.37
N PRO A 1028 -36.45 13.20 13.18
CA PRO A 1028 -36.55 12.16 12.16
C PRO A 1028 -35.23 12.02 11.38
N LEU A 1029 -34.27 11.26 11.92
CA LEU A 1029 -33.24 10.62 11.08
C LEU A 1029 -33.86 9.41 10.38
N THR A 1030 -33.60 9.24 9.08
CA THR A 1030 -34.02 8.06 8.33
C THR A 1030 -33.23 6.82 8.78
N LEU A 1031 -33.68 5.61 8.42
CA LEU A 1031 -32.89 4.40 8.69
C LEU A 1031 -31.54 4.46 7.97
N THR A 1032 -31.51 4.98 6.74
CA THR A 1032 -30.27 5.19 5.98
C THR A 1032 -29.29 6.12 6.70
N ASP A 1033 -29.76 7.19 7.33
CA ASP A 1033 -28.90 8.09 8.12
C ASP A 1033 -28.26 7.36 9.31
N LEU A 1034 -29.01 6.46 9.97
CA LEU A 1034 -28.46 5.64 11.06
C LEU A 1034 -27.42 4.64 10.52
N VAL A 1035 -27.66 4.07 9.34
CA VAL A 1035 -26.68 3.20 8.68
C VAL A 1035 -25.41 3.98 8.33
N LEU A 1036 -25.52 5.22 7.86
CA LEU A 1036 -24.37 6.10 7.64
C LEU A 1036 -23.61 6.38 8.94
N ALA A 1037 -24.31 6.65 10.05
CA ALA A 1037 -23.68 6.83 11.35
C ALA A 1037 -22.97 5.55 11.86
N GLY A 1038 -23.52 4.37 11.56
CA GLY A 1038 -22.87 3.09 11.84
C GLY A 1038 -21.69 2.79 10.91
N LEU A 1039 -21.76 3.18 9.63
CA LEU A 1039 -20.67 3.08 8.66
C LEU A 1039 -19.49 3.98 9.01
N ASP A 1040 -19.74 5.19 9.51
CA ASP A 1040 -18.70 6.05 10.07
C ASP A 1040 -17.91 5.35 11.19
N SER A 1041 -18.58 4.50 11.96
CA SER A 1041 -17.96 3.63 12.96
C SER A 1041 -17.18 2.48 12.33
N GLU A 1042 -17.80 1.69 11.44
CA GLU A 1042 -17.14 0.53 10.82
C GLU A 1042 -15.90 0.92 9.99
N SER A 1043 -15.94 2.06 9.29
CA SER A 1043 -14.83 2.57 8.48
C SER A 1043 -13.53 2.73 9.27
N LYS A 1044 -13.63 2.98 10.59
CA LYS A 1044 -12.49 3.15 11.48
C LYS A 1044 -11.97 1.84 12.08
N VAL A 1045 -12.74 0.75 12.00
CA VAL A 1045 -12.47 -0.49 12.74
C VAL A 1045 -12.25 -1.68 11.82
N SER A 1046 -13.12 -1.89 10.83
CA SER A 1046 -13.21 -3.12 10.03
C SER A 1046 -13.22 -2.85 8.51
N GLY A 1047 -13.60 -1.64 8.08
CA GLY A 1047 -13.72 -1.22 6.68
C GLY A 1047 -15.07 -0.56 6.39
N TYR A 1048 -15.24 0.00 5.18
CA TYR A 1048 -16.49 0.67 4.78
C TYR A 1048 -17.49 -0.34 4.20
N HIS A 1049 -18.07 -1.19 5.06
CA HIS A 1049 -18.98 -2.28 4.67
C HIS A 1049 -20.31 -2.17 5.42
N ALA A 1050 -21.42 -2.18 4.68
CA ALA A 1050 -22.76 -2.00 5.26
C ALA A 1050 -23.49 -3.33 5.54
N ASP A 1051 -22.94 -4.45 5.06
CA ASP A 1051 -23.46 -5.81 5.16
C ASP A 1051 -23.82 -6.26 6.59
N ASN A 1052 -23.14 -5.74 7.61
CA ASN A 1052 -23.48 -5.98 9.02
C ASN A 1052 -24.29 -4.82 9.64
N VAL A 1053 -23.90 -3.57 9.42
CA VAL A 1053 -24.55 -2.41 10.04
C VAL A 1053 -25.98 -2.21 9.56
N ALA A 1054 -26.22 -2.39 8.26
CA ALA A 1054 -27.52 -2.18 7.67
C ALA A 1054 -28.56 -3.16 8.23
N PRO A 1055 -28.36 -4.50 8.24
CA PRO A 1055 -29.29 -5.40 8.89
C PRO A 1055 -29.36 -5.20 10.41
N ALA A 1056 -28.27 -4.85 11.10
CA ALA A 1056 -28.32 -4.56 12.54
C ALA A 1056 -29.27 -3.40 12.87
N ILE A 1057 -29.43 -2.44 11.96
CA ILE A 1057 -30.32 -1.28 12.13
C ILE A 1057 -31.72 -1.54 11.60
N MET A 1058 -31.84 -2.10 10.39
CA MET A 1058 -33.11 -2.22 9.66
C MET A 1058 -33.87 -3.53 9.97
N GLY A 1059 -33.16 -4.56 10.44
CA GLY A 1059 -33.69 -5.91 10.57
C GLY A 1059 -33.88 -6.63 9.24
N GLY A 1060 -34.14 -7.92 9.32
CA GLY A 1060 -34.35 -8.81 8.19
C GLY A 1060 -33.08 -8.97 7.35
N PHE A 1061 -33.28 -9.29 6.07
CA PHE A 1061 -32.22 -9.30 5.07
C PHE A 1061 -32.07 -7.91 4.44
N VAL A 1062 -30.84 -7.45 4.27
CA VAL A 1062 -30.56 -6.18 3.61
C VAL A 1062 -29.54 -6.40 2.50
N LEU A 1063 -29.93 -6.03 1.29
CA LEU A 1063 -29.12 -6.01 0.08
C LEU A 1063 -28.57 -4.60 -0.15
N ILE A 1064 -27.25 -4.50 -0.33
CA ILE A 1064 -26.56 -3.26 -0.66
C ILE A 1064 -26.46 -3.18 -2.18
N ARG A 1065 -27.24 -2.28 -2.80
CA ARG A 1065 -27.22 -2.09 -4.27
C ARG A 1065 -26.04 -1.21 -4.71
N SER A 1066 -25.75 -0.16 -3.94
CA SER A 1066 -24.66 0.78 -4.21
C SER A 1066 -24.18 1.41 -2.91
N TYR A 1067 -22.90 1.79 -2.85
CA TYR A 1067 -22.32 2.60 -1.78
C TYR A 1067 -22.24 4.09 -2.15
N HIS A 1068 -22.36 4.43 -3.44
CA HIS A 1068 -22.23 5.81 -3.96
C HIS A 1068 -23.27 6.08 -5.07
N PRO A 1069 -24.46 6.63 -4.75
CA PRO A 1069 -24.97 6.89 -3.39
C PRO A 1069 -25.28 5.59 -2.63
N LEU A 1070 -25.33 5.66 -1.29
CA LEU A 1070 -25.69 4.50 -0.47
C LEU A 1070 -27.16 4.12 -0.72
N GLU A 1071 -27.36 2.94 -1.30
CA GLU A 1071 -28.68 2.41 -1.63
C GLU A 1071 -28.86 1.02 -1.05
N LEU A 1072 -29.85 0.91 -0.16
CA LEU A 1072 -30.15 -0.29 0.62
C LEU A 1072 -31.54 -0.79 0.24
N ILE A 1073 -31.67 -2.09 0.04
CA ILE A 1073 -32.93 -2.77 -0.27
C ILE A 1073 -33.18 -3.79 0.83
N GLN A 1074 -34.22 -3.60 1.64
CA GLN A 1074 -34.65 -4.59 2.60
C GLN A 1074 -35.42 -5.69 1.86
N LEU A 1075 -34.98 -6.94 1.99
CA LEU A 1075 -35.63 -8.09 1.36
C LEU A 1075 -36.63 -8.70 2.35
N ASN A 1076 -37.88 -8.81 1.92
CA ASN A 1076 -38.96 -9.35 2.74
C ASN A 1076 -38.97 -10.88 2.66
N PHE A 1077 -38.49 -11.55 3.70
CA PHE A 1077 -38.70 -12.98 3.89
C PHE A 1077 -40.17 -13.20 4.34
N PRO A 1078 -40.92 -14.17 3.81
CA PRO A 1078 -42.32 -14.39 4.19
C PRO A 1078 -42.52 -14.61 5.70
N HIS A 1079 -43.60 -14.08 6.30
CA HIS A 1079 -43.82 -14.09 7.76
C HIS A 1079 -44.29 -15.44 8.30
N GLU A 1080 -44.97 -16.21 7.46
CA GLU A 1080 -45.50 -17.54 7.68
C GLU A 1080 -44.44 -18.65 7.60
N LYS A 1081 -43.19 -18.29 7.24
CA LYS A 1081 -42.06 -19.20 7.16
C LYS A 1081 -41.08 -18.91 8.30
N ASP A 1082 -40.62 -19.98 8.93
CA ASP A 1082 -39.55 -19.94 9.91
C ASP A 1082 -38.19 -20.20 9.23
N LEU A 1083 -37.18 -19.43 9.62
CA LEU A 1083 -35.79 -19.61 9.23
C LEU A 1083 -34.93 -19.58 10.49
N PHE A 1084 -34.22 -20.67 10.74
CA PHE A 1084 -33.32 -20.83 11.86
C PHE A 1084 -31.86 -20.84 11.39
N PHE A 1085 -31.05 -20.05 12.07
CA PHE A 1085 -29.60 -20.01 11.95
C PHE A 1085 -28.98 -20.77 13.12
N VAL A 1086 -28.17 -21.77 12.81
CA VAL A 1086 -27.35 -22.49 13.76
C VAL A 1086 -25.95 -21.87 13.72
N LEU A 1087 -25.63 -21.09 14.76
CA LEU A 1087 -24.39 -20.34 14.89
C LEU A 1087 -23.41 -21.13 15.77
N ALA A 1088 -22.40 -21.75 15.18
CA ALA A 1088 -21.33 -22.44 15.92
C ALA A 1088 -20.09 -21.54 15.99
N ASN A 1089 -19.84 -20.98 17.18
CA ASN A 1089 -18.75 -20.05 17.42
C ASN A 1089 -17.62 -20.74 18.21
N PRO A 1090 -16.45 -20.96 17.60
CA PRO A 1090 -15.29 -21.51 18.29
C PRO A 1090 -14.58 -20.47 19.19
N GLU A 1091 -13.86 -20.93 20.22
CA GLU A 1091 -12.90 -20.15 21.02
C GLU A 1091 -11.62 -19.88 20.20
N PHE A 1092 -11.81 -19.21 19.07
CA PHE A 1092 -10.78 -18.82 18.12
C PHE A 1092 -11.12 -17.43 17.62
N GLU A 1093 -10.12 -16.57 17.49
CA GLU A 1093 -10.29 -15.22 16.96
C GLU A 1093 -9.45 -15.10 15.68
N ALA A 1094 -10.12 -14.92 14.55
CA ALA A 1094 -9.45 -14.67 13.27
C ALA A 1094 -9.46 -13.15 12.99
N PRO A 1095 -8.30 -12.49 12.87
CA PRO A 1095 -8.27 -11.08 12.52
C PRO A 1095 -8.93 -10.85 11.15
N THR A 1096 -9.99 -10.02 11.11
CA THR A 1096 -10.75 -9.68 9.89
C THR A 1096 -9.86 -9.26 8.72
N LYS A 1097 -8.77 -8.52 9.02
CA LYS A 1097 -7.77 -8.11 8.02
C LYS A 1097 -7.11 -9.32 7.33
N LYS A 1098 -6.68 -10.33 8.08
CA LYS A 1098 -6.07 -11.56 7.52
C LYS A 1098 -7.08 -12.35 6.67
N MET A 1099 -8.32 -12.43 7.13
CA MET A 1099 -9.41 -13.10 6.39
C MET A 1099 -9.75 -12.41 5.06
N ARG A 1100 -9.54 -11.09 4.98
CA ARG A 1100 -9.69 -10.31 3.74
C ARG A 1100 -8.44 -10.37 2.85
N GLU A 1101 -7.25 -10.37 3.42
CA GLU A 1101 -5.97 -10.49 2.68
C GLU A 1101 -5.82 -11.84 1.95
N ALA A 1102 -6.47 -12.90 2.43
CA ALA A 1102 -6.43 -14.22 1.80
C ALA A 1102 -7.28 -14.34 0.52
N LEU A 1103 -8.11 -13.34 0.22
CA LEU A 1103 -8.95 -13.34 -0.98
C LEU A 1103 -8.10 -13.09 -2.24
N PRO A 1104 -8.38 -13.79 -3.35
CA PRO A 1104 -7.62 -13.65 -4.57
C PRO A 1104 -7.88 -12.29 -5.20
N GLN A 1105 -6.84 -11.69 -5.77
CA GLN A 1105 -6.95 -10.42 -6.50
C GLN A 1105 -7.64 -10.59 -7.87
N GLU A 1106 -7.64 -11.82 -8.40
CA GLU A 1106 -8.22 -12.18 -9.69
C GLU A 1106 -9.07 -13.45 -9.56
N ILE A 1107 -10.19 -13.53 -10.29
CA ILE A 1107 -11.09 -14.69 -10.34
C ILE A 1107 -11.30 -15.13 -11.78
N THR A 1108 -11.52 -16.43 -11.99
CA THR A 1108 -11.87 -16.94 -13.31
C THR A 1108 -13.30 -16.53 -13.67
N MET A 1109 -13.56 -16.36 -14.97
CA MET A 1109 -14.92 -16.07 -15.44
C MET A 1109 -15.91 -17.19 -15.03
N SER A 1110 -15.48 -18.45 -14.99
CA SER A 1110 -16.32 -19.56 -14.54
C SER A 1110 -16.73 -19.44 -13.08
N HIS A 1111 -15.82 -19.04 -12.18
CA HIS A 1111 -16.15 -18.79 -10.78
C HIS A 1111 -17.02 -17.54 -10.64
N HIS A 1112 -16.76 -16.49 -11.43
CA HIS A 1112 -17.59 -15.29 -11.43
C HIS A 1112 -19.04 -15.58 -11.83
N ILE A 1113 -19.27 -16.25 -12.96
CA ILE A 1113 -20.60 -16.63 -13.45
C ILE A 1113 -21.31 -17.51 -12.42
N TRP A 1114 -20.60 -18.50 -11.86
CA TRP A 1114 -21.15 -19.39 -10.83
C TRP A 1114 -21.62 -18.59 -9.61
N ASN A 1115 -20.75 -17.76 -9.03
CA ASN A 1115 -21.10 -16.96 -7.87
C ASN A 1115 -22.22 -15.96 -8.16
N CYS A 1116 -22.27 -15.34 -9.34
CA CYS A 1116 -23.37 -14.45 -9.72
C CYS A 1116 -24.72 -15.19 -9.80
N SER A 1117 -24.71 -16.40 -10.38
CA SER A 1117 -25.90 -17.27 -10.41
C SER A 1117 -26.36 -17.64 -9.01
N GLN A 1118 -25.45 -18.04 -8.12
CA GLN A 1118 -25.79 -18.39 -6.75
C GLN A 1118 -26.21 -17.17 -5.91
N ALA A 1119 -25.64 -15.98 -6.16
CA ALA A 1119 -26.10 -14.74 -5.55
C ALA A 1119 -27.53 -14.37 -5.97
N GLY A 1120 -27.87 -14.54 -7.26
CA GLY A 1120 -29.24 -14.39 -7.74
C GLY A 1120 -30.20 -15.40 -7.09
N ALA A 1121 -29.77 -16.66 -6.95
CA ALA A 1121 -30.53 -17.70 -6.26
C ALA A 1121 -30.74 -17.38 -4.78
N LEU A 1122 -29.73 -16.88 -4.06
CA LEU A 1122 -29.84 -16.43 -2.67
C LEU A 1122 -30.96 -15.40 -2.50
N VAL A 1123 -30.94 -14.33 -3.32
CA VAL A 1123 -31.95 -13.27 -3.25
C VAL A 1123 -33.34 -13.80 -3.60
N ALA A 1124 -33.45 -14.64 -4.65
CA ALA A 1124 -34.71 -15.24 -5.04
C ALA A 1124 -35.29 -16.14 -3.93
N SER A 1125 -34.47 -17.00 -3.33
CA SER A 1125 -34.88 -17.88 -2.22
C SER A 1125 -35.32 -17.12 -0.99
N VAL A 1126 -34.67 -15.99 -0.67
CA VAL A 1126 -35.13 -15.10 0.43
C VAL A 1126 -36.52 -14.55 0.14
N LEU A 1127 -36.75 -14.01 -1.07
CA LEU A 1127 -38.04 -13.42 -1.45
C LEU A 1127 -39.17 -14.46 -1.56
N LEU A 1128 -38.84 -15.69 -1.97
CA LEU A 1128 -39.80 -16.79 -2.09
C LEU A 1128 -40.04 -17.57 -0.78
N GLY A 1129 -39.23 -17.32 0.26
CA GLY A 1129 -39.28 -18.10 1.50
C GLY A 1129 -38.80 -19.55 1.35
N ASP A 1130 -37.97 -19.82 0.35
CA ASP A 1130 -37.38 -21.15 0.10
C ASP A 1130 -36.10 -21.34 0.92
N VAL A 1131 -36.26 -21.87 2.14
CA VAL A 1131 -35.15 -22.11 3.08
C VAL A 1131 -34.14 -23.14 2.53
N SER A 1132 -34.61 -24.15 1.80
CA SER A 1132 -33.74 -25.16 1.20
C SER A 1132 -32.89 -24.59 0.08
N GLY A 1133 -33.51 -23.83 -0.84
CA GLY A 1133 -32.79 -23.11 -1.88
C GLY A 1133 -31.81 -22.08 -1.34
N PHE A 1134 -32.20 -21.37 -0.27
CA PHE A 1134 -31.31 -20.43 0.44
C PHE A 1134 -30.05 -21.14 0.97
N GLY A 1135 -30.21 -22.28 1.66
CA GLY A 1135 -29.08 -23.07 2.17
C GLY A 1135 -28.15 -23.60 1.06
N LYS A 1136 -28.72 -24.12 -0.04
CA LYS A 1136 -27.94 -24.60 -1.18
C LYS A 1136 -27.11 -23.49 -1.81
N ALA A 1137 -27.72 -22.33 -2.07
CA ALA A 1137 -27.04 -21.20 -2.67
C ALA A 1137 -25.97 -20.59 -1.73
N LEU A 1138 -26.28 -20.51 -0.43
CA LEU A 1138 -25.37 -20.05 0.62
C LEU A 1138 -24.09 -20.89 0.71
N SER A 1139 -24.18 -22.20 0.49
CA SER A 1139 -23.03 -23.12 0.60
C SER A 1139 -22.20 -23.22 -0.69
N SER A 1140 -22.61 -22.54 -1.75
CA SER A 1140 -22.10 -22.74 -3.11
C SER A 1140 -21.09 -21.66 -3.55
N ASP A 1141 -20.41 -21.01 -2.62
CA ASP A 1141 -19.36 -20.04 -2.93
C ASP A 1141 -18.07 -20.71 -3.45
N LYS A 1142 -17.60 -20.29 -4.64
CA LYS A 1142 -16.34 -20.75 -5.24
C LYS A 1142 -15.20 -19.74 -5.17
N ILE A 1143 -15.44 -18.55 -4.60
CA ILE A 1143 -14.49 -17.44 -4.61
C ILE A 1143 -13.96 -17.16 -3.20
N VAL A 1144 -14.84 -16.82 -2.27
CA VAL A 1144 -14.43 -16.22 -0.98
C VAL A 1144 -14.24 -17.30 0.07
N GLU A 1145 -15.26 -18.14 0.26
CA GLU A 1145 -15.26 -19.16 1.29
C GLU A 1145 -14.13 -20.21 1.15
N PRO A 1146 -13.78 -20.72 -0.05
CA PRO A 1146 -12.69 -21.69 -0.20
C PRO A 1146 -11.31 -21.14 0.23
N ARG A 1147 -11.16 -19.82 0.25
CA ARG A 1147 -9.91 -19.13 0.61
C ARG A 1147 -9.83 -18.85 2.11
N ARG A 1148 -10.98 -18.73 2.76
CA ARG A 1148 -11.11 -18.46 4.20
C ARG A 1148 -11.20 -19.73 5.04
N THR A 1149 -11.81 -20.77 4.51
CA THR A 1149 -11.98 -22.07 5.19
C THR A 1149 -10.67 -22.61 5.78
N PRO A 1150 -9.53 -22.61 5.07
CA PRO A 1150 -8.26 -23.12 5.61
C PRO A 1150 -7.68 -22.30 6.78
N LEU A 1151 -8.14 -21.06 6.96
CA LEU A 1151 -7.66 -20.18 8.04
C LEU A 1151 -8.35 -20.46 9.37
N ILE A 1152 -9.42 -21.25 9.37
CA ILE A 1152 -10.19 -21.61 10.56
C ILE A 1152 -10.02 -23.11 10.82
N PRO A 1153 -9.30 -23.50 11.89
CA PRO A 1153 -9.04 -24.91 12.18
C PRO A 1153 -10.33 -25.74 12.28
N GLY A 1154 -10.41 -26.83 11.50
CA GLY A 1154 -11.53 -27.76 11.51
C GLY A 1154 -12.79 -27.33 10.74
N MET A 1155 -12.82 -26.15 10.11
CA MET A 1155 -14.03 -25.60 9.46
C MET A 1155 -14.62 -26.51 8.38
N GLU A 1156 -13.80 -27.16 7.57
CA GLU A 1156 -14.28 -28.07 6.52
C GLU A 1156 -15.02 -29.29 7.11
N GLY A 1157 -14.51 -29.85 8.20
CA GLY A 1157 -15.16 -30.93 8.95
C GLY A 1157 -16.47 -30.48 9.58
N VAL A 1158 -16.51 -29.26 10.13
CA VAL A 1158 -17.73 -28.66 10.71
C VAL A 1158 -18.82 -28.48 9.66
N LYS A 1159 -18.48 -27.97 8.47
CA LYS A 1159 -19.44 -27.84 7.37
C LYS A 1159 -20.00 -29.21 6.96
N LYS A 1160 -19.14 -30.21 6.83
CA LYS A 1160 -19.56 -31.58 6.49
C LYS A 1160 -20.49 -32.15 7.56
N ALA A 1161 -20.14 -32.03 8.84
CA ALA A 1161 -20.95 -32.48 9.97
C ALA A 1161 -22.32 -31.78 10.02
N ALA A 1162 -22.37 -30.48 9.71
CA ALA A 1162 -23.63 -29.75 9.63
C ALA A 1162 -24.56 -30.29 8.53
N MET A 1163 -24.01 -30.56 7.34
CA MET A 1163 -24.77 -31.13 6.22
C MET A 1163 -25.25 -32.55 6.52
N GLU A 1164 -24.41 -33.40 7.13
CA GLU A 1164 -24.76 -34.77 7.55
C GLU A 1164 -25.85 -34.79 8.64
N ALA A 1165 -25.89 -33.77 9.49
CA ALA A 1165 -26.91 -33.56 10.52
C ALA A 1165 -28.22 -32.95 9.99
N GLY A 1166 -28.34 -32.73 8.68
CA GLY A 1166 -29.58 -32.24 8.05
C GLY A 1166 -29.67 -30.73 7.83
N ALA A 1167 -28.57 -29.98 7.88
CA ALA A 1167 -28.57 -28.59 7.46
C ALA A 1167 -28.84 -28.47 5.95
N PHE A 1168 -29.63 -27.46 5.53
CA PHE A 1168 -29.81 -27.18 4.11
C PHE A 1168 -28.58 -26.50 3.49
N GLY A 1169 -27.76 -25.88 4.32
CA GLY A 1169 -26.51 -25.25 3.93
C GLY A 1169 -25.70 -24.81 5.13
N CYS A 1170 -24.39 -24.60 4.92
CA CYS A 1170 -23.46 -24.11 5.92
C CYS A 1170 -22.37 -23.25 5.28
N THR A 1171 -22.08 -22.09 5.87
CA THR A 1171 -21.03 -21.15 5.42
C THR A 1171 -20.32 -20.49 6.61
N ILE A 1172 -19.35 -19.62 6.33
CA ILE A 1172 -18.64 -18.80 7.32
C ILE A 1172 -19.35 -17.44 7.44
N SER A 1173 -19.58 -16.97 8.67
CA SER A 1173 -20.20 -15.65 8.89
C SER A 1173 -19.18 -14.52 8.92
N GLY A 1174 -19.43 -13.51 8.09
CA GLY A 1174 -18.67 -12.27 8.10
C GLY A 1174 -17.19 -12.50 7.77
N ALA A 1175 -16.31 -11.98 8.61
CA ALA A 1175 -14.86 -12.21 8.52
C ALA A 1175 -14.31 -12.85 9.80
N GLY A 1176 -15.18 -13.47 10.60
CA GLY A 1176 -14.81 -14.19 11.82
C GLY A 1176 -14.98 -15.70 11.65
N PRO A 1177 -14.70 -16.49 12.70
CA PRO A 1177 -14.64 -17.93 12.59
C PRO A 1177 -15.95 -18.66 12.87
N THR A 1178 -17.06 -17.94 13.09
CA THR A 1178 -18.37 -18.57 13.31
C THR A 1178 -18.85 -19.26 12.04
N ALA A 1179 -19.15 -20.55 12.15
CA ALA A 1179 -19.86 -21.32 11.13
C ALA A 1179 -21.36 -21.11 11.30
N VAL A 1180 -22.07 -20.93 10.18
CA VAL A 1180 -23.51 -20.70 10.17
C VAL A 1180 -24.19 -21.69 9.26
N ALA A 1181 -24.99 -22.56 9.86
CA ALA A 1181 -25.86 -23.48 9.15
C ALA A 1181 -27.32 -23.00 9.20
N VAL A 1182 -28.12 -23.42 8.23
CA VAL A 1182 -29.53 -22.99 8.11
C VAL A 1182 -30.48 -24.17 8.02
N THR A 1183 -31.62 -24.04 8.71
CA THR A 1183 -32.69 -25.03 8.77
C THR A 1183 -34.04 -24.32 8.99
N ASP A 1184 -35.14 -25.03 8.79
CA ASP A 1184 -36.51 -24.58 9.05
C ASP A 1184 -37.09 -25.17 10.35
N ASN A 1185 -36.32 -26.01 11.06
CA ASN A 1185 -36.73 -26.68 12.30
C ASN A 1185 -35.75 -26.42 13.45
N GLU A 1186 -36.26 -25.97 14.60
CA GLU A 1186 -35.42 -25.65 15.77
C GLU A 1186 -34.77 -26.88 16.42
N GLU A 1187 -35.46 -28.01 16.49
CA GLU A 1187 -34.97 -29.26 17.08
C GLU A 1187 -33.84 -29.85 16.24
N THR A 1188 -34.05 -29.92 14.92
CA THR A 1188 -32.98 -30.26 13.95
C THR A 1188 -31.81 -29.28 14.07
N GLY A 1189 -32.10 -27.99 14.26
CA GLY A 1189 -31.06 -26.98 14.50
C GLY A 1189 -30.20 -27.26 15.73
N ARG A 1190 -30.77 -27.80 16.81
CA ARG A 1190 -30.00 -28.15 18.02
C ARG A 1190 -29.11 -29.36 17.78
N GLU A 1191 -29.60 -30.36 17.05
CA GLU A 1191 -28.78 -31.51 16.64
C GLU A 1191 -27.63 -31.07 15.74
N ILE A 1192 -27.89 -30.27 14.71
CA ILE A 1192 -26.86 -29.68 13.84
C ILE A 1192 -25.82 -28.94 14.67
N GLY A 1193 -26.25 -28.10 15.62
CA GLY A 1193 -25.36 -27.34 16.49
C GLY A 1193 -24.45 -28.22 17.34
N GLN A 1194 -24.97 -29.31 17.89
CA GLN A 1194 -24.18 -30.28 18.65
C GLN A 1194 -23.11 -30.94 17.77
N ARG A 1195 -23.48 -31.41 16.58
CA ARG A 1195 -22.53 -32.04 15.65
C ARG A 1195 -21.45 -31.06 15.18
N MET A 1196 -21.80 -29.79 14.96
CA MET A 1196 -20.84 -28.74 14.61
C MET A 1196 -19.83 -28.48 15.74
N VAL A 1197 -20.27 -28.50 17.01
CA VAL A 1197 -19.38 -28.33 18.16
C VAL A 1197 -18.44 -29.53 18.31
N GLU A 1198 -18.96 -30.74 18.18
CA GLU A 1198 -18.16 -31.97 18.19
C GLU A 1198 -17.10 -31.96 17.08
N ALA A 1199 -17.47 -31.56 15.86
CA ALA A 1199 -16.56 -31.43 14.73
C ALA A 1199 -15.47 -30.37 14.92
N PHE A 1200 -15.78 -29.22 15.54
CA PHE A 1200 -14.77 -28.22 15.90
C PHE A 1200 -13.76 -28.78 16.91
N LEU A 1201 -14.21 -29.59 17.86
CA LEU A 1201 -13.35 -30.22 18.86
C LEU A 1201 -12.48 -31.32 18.23
N GLU A 1202 -13.07 -32.17 17.38
CA GLU A 1202 -12.39 -33.30 16.75
C GLU A 1202 -11.37 -32.87 15.69
N HIS A 1203 -11.81 -32.06 14.72
CA HIS A 1203 -10.98 -31.69 13.57
C HIS A 1203 -10.16 -30.42 13.81
N GLY A 1204 -10.71 -29.47 14.59
CA GLY A 1204 -10.08 -28.18 14.85
C GLY A 1204 -9.32 -28.10 16.17
N LYS A 1205 -9.56 -29.03 17.11
CA LYS A 1205 -9.12 -28.94 18.52
C LYS A 1205 -9.57 -27.64 19.20
N LEU A 1206 -10.72 -27.11 18.79
CA LEU A 1206 -11.30 -25.87 19.32
C LEU A 1206 -12.53 -26.20 20.16
N LYS A 1207 -12.61 -25.58 21.34
CA LYS A 1207 -13.89 -25.51 22.07
C LYS A 1207 -14.83 -24.60 21.30
N ALA A 1208 -16.10 -24.96 21.19
CA ALA A 1208 -17.09 -24.14 20.50
C ALA A 1208 -18.42 -24.14 21.24
N LEU A 1209 -19.22 -23.11 20.99
CA LEU A 1209 -20.59 -23.01 21.47
C LEU A 1209 -21.52 -22.84 20.28
N ALA A 1210 -22.61 -23.62 20.24
CA ALA A 1210 -23.65 -23.51 19.23
C ALA A 1210 -24.91 -22.86 19.80
N MET A 1211 -25.56 -22.02 18.99
CA MET A 1211 -26.85 -21.41 19.30
C MET A 1211 -27.77 -21.49 18.10
N VAL A 1212 -29.05 -21.79 18.33
CA VAL A 1212 -30.09 -21.79 17.28
C VAL A 1212 -30.93 -20.54 17.45
N LYS A 1213 -31.00 -19.70 16.42
CA LYS A 1213 -31.69 -18.39 16.47
C LYS A 1213 -32.52 -18.13 15.23
N LYS A 1214 -33.64 -17.41 15.38
CA LYS A 1214 -34.51 -16.99 14.27
C LYS A 1214 -33.99 -15.72 13.58
N LEU A 1215 -34.49 -15.45 12.38
CA LEU A 1215 -34.33 -14.17 11.69
C LEU A 1215 -34.93 -13.02 12.52
N ASP A 1216 -34.13 -12.03 12.89
CA ASP A 1216 -34.61 -10.80 13.51
C ASP A 1216 -35.13 -9.86 12.43
N ARG A 1217 -36.41 -9.51 12.47
CA ARG A 1217 -37.07 -8.66 11.46
C ARG A 1217 -37.12 -7.18 11.82
N ILE A 1218 -36.69 -6.83 13.04
CA ILE A 1218 -36.90 -5.49 13.62
C ILE A 1218 -35.58 -4.69 13.61
N GLY A 1219 -34.45 -5.36 13.80
CA GLY A 1219 -33.16 -4.70 13.94
C GLY A 1219 -33.06 -3.93 15.25
N ALA A 1220 -32.28 -2.84 15.25
CA ALA A 1220 -32.01 -2.05 16.44
C ALA A 1220 -33.26 -1.34 16.96
N ARG A 1221 -33.54 -1.52 18.26
CA ARG A 1221 -34.81 -1.15 18.89
C ARG A 1221 -34.62 -0.52 20.27
N LEU A 1222 -35.58 0.32 20.64
CA LEU A 1222 -35.64 0.93 21.97
C LEU A 1222 -36.02 -0.14 23.00
N VAL A 1223 -35.30 -0.19 24.12
CA VAL A 1223 -35.57 -1.10 25.24
C VAL A 1223 -36.27 -0.36 26.38
N SER A 1224 -35.74 0.80 26.77
CA SER A 1224 -36.35 1.66 27.77
C SER A 1224 -35.93 3.12 27.60
N SER A 1225 -36.74 4.04 28.09
CA SER A 1225 -36.43 5.47 28.13
C SER A 1225 -36.96 6.10 29.40
N GLN A 1226 -36.34 7.20 29.81
CA GLN A 1226 -36.79 8.05 30.91
C GLN A 1226 -37.14 9.43 30.33
N PRO A 1227 -38.41 9.87 30.39
CA PRO A 1227 -38.78 11.20 29.92
C PRO A 1227 -38.05 12.30 30.69
N ILE A 1228 -38.00 13.49 30.10
CA ILE A 1228 -37.47 14.70 30.76
C ILE A 1228 -38.42 15.18 31.85
#